data_AF-U6DAI2-F1
#
_entry.id   AF-U6DAI2-F1
#
_cell.length_a   1.000
_cell.length_b   1.000
_cell.length_c   1.000
_cell.angle_alpha   90.00
_cell.angle_beta   90.00
_cell.angle_gamma   90.00
#
_symmetry.space_group_name_H-M   'P 1'
#
loop_
_entity.id
_entity.type
_entity.pdbx_description
1 polymer ?
#
loop_
_entity_poly.entity_id
_entity_poly.type
_entity_poly.pdbx_seq_one_letter_code
_entity_poly.pdbx_strand_id
1 'polypeptide(L)'
;PASPLSLEEVAMGFVRVANEAMCRPIRALTQARGHDPSAHVLACFGGAGGQHACAIARALGMDTVHIHRHSGLLSALGLALADVVHEAQEPCSLPYAPETFMQLDQRLSCLEEQCVDALRAQGFPRSQISTESFLHLRYQGTDCALMVSAQQHPATARSPRAGDFGAAFVERYMREFGFVIPERPVVVDDVRVRGTGRSGLRLEDVAKAQTGPPRVDKMTQCYFEGGYQETPVYLLGELGFGHKLQGPCLIIDSNSTILVEPGCQAEVTETGDIRISVGAEAPSTVGAQLDPIHLSIFSHRFMSIAEQMGRILQRTAISTNIKERLDFSCALFGPDGGLVSNAPHIPVHLGAMQETVQFQIQQLGADLHPGDVLLSNHPSAGGSHLPDLTVITPVFWPGQTRPVFYVASRGHHADIGGITPGSMPPHSTTLQQEGAVFLSFKLVQGGVFQEEAVTEALRAPGKIPGCSGTRNLHDNLSDLRAQVAANQKGIQLVGELIGQYGLDVVQAYMGHIQANAELAVRDMLRAFGTSRQARGLPLEVSAEDHMDDGSPIRLRVQINLSQGSAVFDFSGTGPEVFGNLNAPRAITLSALIYCLRCLVGRDIPLNQGCLAPVRVVIPRGSILDPSPEAAVVGGNVLTSQRVVDVILRAFGACAASQGCMNNVTLGNAHMGYYETVAGGAGA
;
A
#
# COMPACT_ATOMS: atom_id res chain seq x y z
N PRO A 1 -28.92 -17.26 -9.72
CA PRO A 1 -28.40 -16.70 -10.99
C PRO A 1 -28.90 -15.26 -11.15
N ALA A 2 -27.98 -14.29 -11.26
CA ALA A 2 -28.35 -12.91 -11.58
C ALA A 2 -29.08 -12.89 -12.94
N SER A 3 -30.06 -12.01 -13.09
CA SER A 3 -30.70 -11.75 -14.39
C SER A 3 -29.63 -11.38 -15.43
N PRO A 4 -29.75 -11.82 -16.69
CA PRO A 4 -28.80 -11.44 -17.72
C PRO A 4 -28.82 -9.92 -17.89
N LEU A 5 -27.65 -9.30 -17.76
CA LEU A 5 -27.47 -7.86 -17.96
C LEU A 5 -27.66 -7.50 -19.44
N SER A 6 -28.24 -6.33 -19.70
CA SER A 6 -28.29 -5.76 -21.05
C SER A 6 -26.88 -5.35 -21.52
N LEU A 7 -26.72 -5.14 -22.83
CA LEU A 7 -25.44 -4.68 -23.40
C LEU A 7 -25.01 -3.35 -22.77
N GLU A 8 -25.96 -2.44 -22.57
CA GLU A 8 -25.77 -1.11 -21.99
C GLU A 8 -25.40 -1.20 -20.51
N GLU A 9 -26.05 -2.08 -19.74
CA GLU A 9 -25.72 -2.33 -18.34
C GLU A 9 -24.30 -2.88 -18.18
N VAL A 10 -23.89 -3.80 -19.06
CA VAL A 10 -22.51 -4.31 -19.10
C VAL A 10 -21.51 -3.20 -19.43
N ALA A 11 -21.79 -2.38 -20.45
CA ALA A 11 -20.93 -1.26 -20.82
C ALA A 11 -20.80 -0.22 -19.68
N MET A 12 -21.91 0.12 -19.02
CA MET A 12 -21.91 1.00 -17.87
C MET A 12 -21.15 0.38 -16.69
N GLY A 13 -21.23 -0.94 -16.50
CA GLY A 13 -20.42 -1.67 -15.53
C GLY A 13 -18.92 -1.50 -15.75
N PHE A 14 -18.43 -1.62 -16.99
CA PHE A 14 -17.02 -1.37 -17.31
C PHE A 14 -16.58 0.05 -16.96
N VAL A 15 -17.41 1.05 -17.26
CA VAL A 15 -17.12 2.45 -16.93
C VAL A 15 -17.08 2.67 -15.41
N ARG A 16 -18.03 2.09 -14.65
CA ARG A 16 -18.03 2.15 -13.18
C ARG A 16 -16.75 1.56 -12.58
N VAL A 17 -16.35 0.37 -13.06
CA VAL A 17 -15.10 -0.28 -12.61
C VAL A 17 -13.87 0.56 -12.97
N ALA A 18 -13.82 1.13 -14.18
CA ALA A 18 -12.73 2.01 -14.60
C ALA A 18 -12.65 3.27 -13.71
N ASN A 19 -13.79 3.88 -13.38
CA ASN A 19 -13.86 5.05 -12.51
C ASN A 19 -13.34 4.74 -11.09
N GLU A 20 -13.77 3.63 -10.47
CA GLU A 20 -13.28 3.23 -9.14
C GLU A 20 -11.78 2.90 -9.18
N ALA A 21 -11.32 2.21 -10.23
CA ALA A 21 -9.90 1.92 -10.43
C ALA A 21 -9.04 3.18 -10.57
N MET A 22 -9.53 4.23 -11.26
CA MET A 22 -8.87 5.54 -11.36
C MET A 22 -8.92 6.34 -10.04
N CYS A 23 -9.98 6.20 -9.25
CA CYS A 23 -10.07 6.87 -7.93
C CYS A 23 -9.02 6.36 -6.95
N ARG A 24 -8.66 5.07 -7.01
CA ARG A 24 -7.70 4.46 -6.09
C ARG A 24 -6.35 5.19 -6.05
N PRO A 25 -5.59 5.38 -7.15
CA PRO A 25 -4.32 6.10 -7.12
C PRO A 25 -4.46 7.58 -6.74
N ILE A 26 -5.55 8.25 -7.13
CA ILE A 26 -5.78 9.66 -6.76
C ILE A 26 -5.95 9.78 -5.24
N ARG A 27 -6.84 8.96 -4.66
CA ARG A 27 -7.01 8.87 -3.21
C ARG A 27 -5.69 8.47 -2.54
N ALA A 28 -4.96 7.53 -3.15
CA ALA A 28 -3.70 7.02 -2.64
C ALA A 28 -2.66 8.14 -2.46
N LEU A 29 -2.35 8.85 -3.55
CA LEU A 29 -1.30 9.86 -3.62
C LEU A 29 -1.65 11.12 -2.82
N THR A 30 -2.91 11.58 -2.89
CA THR A 30 -3.35 12.78 -2.16
C THR A 30 -3.29 12.57 -0.65
N GLN A 31 -3.83 11.45 -0.16
CA GLN A 31 -3.74 11.11 1.26
C GLN A 31 -2.32 10.77 1.70
N ALA A 32 -1.48 10.17 0.83
CA ALA A 32 -0.06 9.92 1.13
C ALA A 32 0.76 11.21 1.35
N ARG A 33 0.23 12.36 0.91
CA ARG A 33 0.76 13.69 1.21
C ARG A 33 0.04 14.41 2.35
N GLY A 34 -0.94 13.77 2.99
CA GLY A 34 -1.64 14.29 4.18
C GLY A 34 -2.85 15.13 3.86
N HIS A 35 -3.33 15.06 2.63
CA HIS A 35 -4.45 15.85 2.15
C HIS A 35 -5.73 15.02 2.08
N ASP A 36 -6.84 15.65 2.43
CA ASP A 36 -8.18 15.13 2.15
C ASP A 36 -8.53 15.38 0.67
N PRO A 37 -8.79 14.34 -0.14
CA PRO A 37 -9.21 14.51 -1.52
C PRO A 37 -10.44 15.40 -1.68
N SER A 38 -11.42 15.34 -0.77
CA SER A 38 -12.67 16.10 -0.88
C SER A 38 -12.46 17.62 -0.85
N ALA A 39 -11.41 18.08 -0.18
CA ALA A 39 -11.06 19.50 -0.07
C ALA A 39 -10.39 20.09 -1.32
N HIS A 40 -10.22 19.30 -2.39
CA HIS A 40 -9.48 19.71 -3.60
C HIS A 40 -10.41 19.88 -4.81
N VAL A 41 -9.93 20.64 -5.80
CA VAL A 41 -10.53 20.71 -7.13
C VAL A 41 -9.89 19.64 -8.01
N LEU A 42 -10.71 18.83 -8.69
CA LEU A 42 -10.21 17.85 -9.64
C LEU A 42 -9.81 18.53 -10.95
N ALA A 43 -8.51 18.69 -11.20
CA ALA A 43 -8.00 19.17 -12.48
C ALA A 43 -7.92 18.00 -13.49
N CYS A 44 -8.76 18.03 -14.53
CA CYS A 44 -8.82 16.97 -15.55
C CYS A 44 -8.26 17.47 -16.90
N PHE A 45 -7.43 16.66 -17.54
CA PHE A 45 -6.88 16.93 -18.87
C PHE A 45 -6.68 15.63 -19.67
N GLY A 46 -6.16 15.75 -20.90
CA GLY A 46 -6.10 14.67 -21.89
C GLY A 46 -7.43 14.48 -22.62
N GLY A 47 -7.39 13.80 -23.77
CA GLY A 47 -8.56 13.68 -24.64
C GLY A 47 -9.76 12.95 -24.01
N ALA A 48 -9.50 12.00 -23.11
CA ALA A 48 -10.52 11.20 -22.43
C ALA A 48 -10.82 11.66 -20.99
N GLY A 49 -10.01 12.55 -20.40
CA GLY A 49 -10.14 12.90 -18.97
C GLY A 49 -11.50 13.51 -18.63
N GLY A 50 -12.02 14.38 -19.50
CA GLY A 50 -13.34 15.01 -19.35
C GLY A 50 -14.52 14.03 -19.39
N GLN A 51 -14.34 12.80 -19.87
CA GLN A 51 -15.41 11.80 -19.95
C GLN A 51 -15.70 11.14 -18.59
N HIS A 52 -14.70 11.11 -17.70
CA HIS A 52 -14.77 10.44 -16.39
C HIS A 52 -14.79 11.42 -15.21
N ALA A 53 -14.61 12.71 -15.47
CA ALA A 53 -14.31 13.70 -14.45
C ALA A 53 -15.43 13.85 -13.39
N CYS A 54 -16.69 13.84 -13.81
CA CYS A 54 -17.84 13.94 -12.90
C CYS A 54 -17.91 12.74 -11.94
N ALA A 55 -17.92 11.52 -12.47
CA ALA A 55 -17.94 10.31 -11.65
C ALA A 55 -16.72 10.18 -10.71
N ILE A 56 -15.51 10.50 -11.18
CA ILE A 56 -14.31 10.45 -10.34
C ILE A 56 -14.40 11.46 -9.20
N ALA A 57 -14.78 12.72 -9.49
CA ALA A 57 -14.94 13.74 -8.47
C ALA A 57 -15.99 13.33 -7.42
N ARG A 58 -17.14 12.81 -7.87
CA ARG A 58 -18.20 12.31 -6.97
C ARG A 58 -17.70 11.18 -6.08
N ALA A 59 -16.99 10.18 -6.64
CA ALA A 59 -16.45 9.04 -5.89
C ALA A 59 -15.31 9.41 -4.91
N LEU A 60 -14.67 10.58 -5.12
CA LEU A 60 -13.67 11.15 -4.23
C LEU A 60 -14.25 12.18 -3.23
N GLY A 61 -15.55 12.49 -3.34
CA GLY A 61 -16.21 13.51 -2.51
C GLY A 61 -15.80 14.94 -2.85
N MET A 62 -15.33 15.20 -4.07
CA MET A 62 -14.96 16.53 -4.55
C MET A 62 -16.16 17.23 -5.17
N ASP A 63 -16.37 18.50 -4.81
CA ASP A 63 -17.50 19.29 -5.28
C ASP A 63 -17.24 20.00 -6.61
N THR A 64 -15.98 20.10 -7.05
CA THR A 64 -15.58 20.88 -8.22
C THR A 64 -14.57 20.16 -9.10
N VAL A 65 -14.82 20.17 -10.41
CA VAL A 65 -13.87 19.80 -11.47
C VAL A 65 -13.45 21.04 -12.25
N HIS A 66 -12.19 21.12 -12.64
CA HIS A 66 -11.67 22.14 -13.57
C HIS A 66 -11.01 21.49 -14.78
N ILE A 67 -11.43 21.90 -15.98
CA ILE A 67 -10.91 21.38 -17.26
C ILE A 67 -10.43 22.56 -18.10
N HIS A 68 -9.13 22.60 -18.37
CA HIS A 68 -8.53 23.65 -19.19
C HIS A 68 -9.07 23.61 -20.63
N ARG A 69 -9.25 24.76 -21.29
CA ARG A 69 -9.76 24.83 -22.68
C ARG A 69 -8.96 24.05 -23.71
N HIS A 70 -7.67 23.85 -23.42
CA HIS A 70 -6.74 23.05 -24.23
C HIS A 70 -6.42 21.70 -23.59
N SER A 71 -7.33 21.13 -22.81
CA SER A 71 -7.16 19.87 -22.07
C SER A 71 -6.58 18.73 -22.92
N GLY A 72 -7.05 18.56 -24.17
CA GLY A 72 -6.54 17.55 -25.10
C GLY A 72 -5.07 17.71 -25.52
N LEU A 73 -4.51 18.92 -25.42
CA LEU A 73 -3.13 19.27 -25.81
C LEU A 73 -2.30 19.82 -24.64
N LEU A 74 -2.80 19.70 -23.41
CA LEU A 74 -2.27 20.44 -22.26
C LEU A 74 -0.80 20.10 -21.97
N SER A 75 -0.37 18.86 -22.23
CA SER A 75 1.03 18.46 -22.08
C SER A 75 1.95 19.17 -23.07
N ALA A 76 1.55 19.30 -24.34
CA ALA A 76 2.34 20.02 -25.35
C ALA A 76 2.40 21.52 -25.05
N LEU A 77 1.28 22.08 -24.57
CA LEU A 77 1.22 23.46 -24.10
C LEU A 77 2.16 23.69 -22.91
N GLY A 78 2.16 22.76 -21.94
CA GLY A 78 3.07 22.79 -20.79
C GLY A 78 4.54 22.75 -21.21
N LEU A 79 4.90 21.94 -22.21
CA LEU A 79 6.25 21.90 -22.77
C LEU A 79 6.66 23.23 -23.45
N ALA A 80 5.74 23.87 -24.16
CA ALA A 80 6.02 25.15 -24.82
C ALA A 80 6.17 26.32 -23.84
N LEU A 81 5.50 26.26 -22.68
CA LEU A 81 5.51 27.30 -21.65
C LEU A 81 6.55 27.05 -20.55
N ALA A 82 7.15 25.86 -20.50
CA ALA A 82 8.10 25.50 -19.46
C ALA A 82 9.31 26.44 -19.50
N ASP A 83 9.67 26.97 -18.34
CA ASP A 83 10.93 27.67 -18.17
C ASP A 83 12.10 26.69 -18.29
N VAL A 84 13.27 27.19 -18.71
CA VAL A 84 14.47 26.36 -18.83
C VAL A 84 15.09 26.21 -17.44
N VAL A 85 15.19 24.99 -16.96
CA VAL A 85 15.71 24.67 -15.63
C VAL A 85 17.10 24.03 -15.74
N HIS A 86 18.04 24.50 -14.93
CA HIS A 86 19.32 23.84 -14.69
C HIS A 86 19.46 23.56 -13.19
N GLU A 87 19.87 22.35 -12.82
CA GLU A 87 20.05 21.95 -11.43
C GLU A 87 21.48 21.46 -11.20
N ALA A 88 22.12 22.00 -10.16
CA ALA A 88 23.42 21.55 -9.68
C ALA A 88 23.24 21.00 -8.25
N GLN A 89 23.85 19.86 -7.96
CA GLN A 89 23.74 19.20 -6.64
C GLN A 89 25.04 18.51 -6.26
N GLU A 90 25.26 18.36 -4.96
CA GLU A 90 26.39 17.60 -4.41
C GLU A 90 26.06 16.91 -3.08
N PRO A 91 26.59 15.69 -2.85
CA PRO A 91 26.30 14.92 -1.64
C PRO A 91 26.85 15.60 -0.39
N CYS A 92 26.15 15.46 0.73
CA CYS A 92 26.50 16.02 2.03
C CYS A 92 26.29 14.96 3.12
N SER A 93 26.93 15.14 4.27
CA SER A 93 26.65 14.34 5.46
C SER A 93 26.89 15.16 6.74
N LEU A 94 26.65 16.48 6.65
CA LEU A 94 26.85 17.40 7.76
C LEU A 94 25.61 17.41 8.64
N PRO A 95 25.74 17.51 9.98
CA PRO A 95 24.61 17.84 10.83
C PRO A 95 24.08 19.23 10.47
N TYR A 96 22.77 19.43 10.52
CA TYR A 96 22.16 20.75 10.40
C TYR A 96 22.26 21.47 11.75
N ALA A 97 23.40 22.13 11.99
CA ALA A 97 23.74 22.74 13.28
C ALA A 97 24.55 24.04 13.09
N PRO A 98 24.59 24.94 14.10
CA PRO A 98 25.28 26.23 14.00
C PRO A 98 26.71 26.17 13.50
N GLU A 99 27.43 25.09 13.84
CA GLU A 99 28.84 24.88 13.50
C GLU A 99 29.05 24.60 12.00
N THR A 100 28.03 24.13 11.28
CA THR A 100 28.13 23.72 9.87
C THR A 100 27.49 24.70 8.89
N PHE A 101 26.72 25.69 9.36
CA PHE A 101 25.99 26.61 8.48
C PHE A 101 26.89 27.40 7.52
N MET A 102 28.07 27.83 7.97
CA MET A 102 29.03 28.54 7.10
C MET A 102 29.48 27.64 5.93
N GLN A 103 29.68 26.35 6.19
CA GLN A 103 30.06 25.39 5.16
C GLN A 103 28.90 25.15 4.18
N LEU A 104 27.66 25.03 4.67
CA LEU A 104 26.48 24.89 3.82
C LEU A 104 26.27 26.12 2.92
N ASP A 105 26.46 27.33 3.44
CA ASP A 105 26.34 28.57 2.67
C ASP A 105 27.37 28.66 1.53
N GLN A 106 28.61 28.24 1.78
CA GLN A 106 29.67 28.19 0.76
C GLN A 106 29.31 27.21 -0.37
N ARG A 107 28.81 26.02 -0.01
CA ARG A 107 28.35 25.00 -0.96
C ARG A 107 27.20 25.50 -1.82
N LEU A 108 26.17 26.05 -1.20
CA LEU A 108 25.03 26.65 -1.88
C LEU A 108 25.44 27.77 -2.85
N SER A 109 26.35 28.65 -2.43
CA SER A 109 26.82 29.75 -3.27
C SER A 109 27.59 29.24 -4.50
N CYS A 110 28.43 28.20 -4.34
CA CYS A 110 29.15 27.60 -5.46
C CYS A 110 28.19 26.94 -6.47
N LEU A 111 27.18 26.21 -6.01
CA LEU A 111 26.16 25.62 -6.87
C LEU A 111 25.27 26.68 -7.54
N GLU A 112 25.01 27.79 -6.86
CA GLU A 112 24.27 28.91 -7.44
C GLU A 112 25.03 29.51 -8.64
N GLU A 113 26.32 29.79 -8.49
CA GLU A 113 27.17 30.28 -9.57
C GLU A 113 27.18 29.32 -10.76
N GLN A 114 27.32 28.01 -10.51
CA GLN A 114 27.25 26.98 -11.56
C GLN A 114 25.92 27.03 -12.33
N CYS A 115 24.79 27.15 -11.62
CA CYS A 115 23.48 27.24 -12.27
C CYS A 115 23.33 28.50 -13.12
N VAL A 116 23.82 29.63 -12.62
CA VAL A 116 23.77 30.92 -13.32
C VAL A 116 24.61 30.87 -14.59
N ASP A 117 25.83 30.33 -14.51
CA ASP A 117 26.74 30.25 -15.65
C ASP A 117 26.22 29.28 -16.72
N ALA A 118 25.64 28.14 -16.31
CA ALA A 118 25.02 27.20 -17.24
C ALA A 118 23.82 27.82 -18.00
N LEU A 119 22.97 28.59 -17.32
CA LEU A 119 21.83 29.26 -17.96
C LEU A 119 22.27 30.45 -18.83
N ARG A 120 23.31 31.18 -18.42
CA ARG A 120 23.93 32.21 -19.28
C ARG A 120 24.50 31.63 -20.56
N ALA A 121 25.15 30.46 -20.48
CA ALA A 121 25.65 29.75 -21.66
C ALA A 121 24.54 29.32 -22.64
N GLN A 122 23.31 29.15 -22.15
CA GLN A 122 22.12 28.88 -22.95
C GLN A 122 21.43 30.16 -23.47
N GLY A 123 22.00 31.34 -23.20
CA GLY A 123 21.53 32.62 -23.73
C GLY A 123 20.61 33.42 -22.80
N PHE A 124 20.39 32.98 -21.56
CA PHE A 124 19.56 33.74 -20.61
C PHE A 124 20.37 34.87 -19.93
N PRO A 125 19.93 36.14 -20.00
CA PRO A 125 20.51 37.22 -19.22
C PRO A 125 20.25 37.02 -17.72
N ARG A 126 21.14 37.52 -16.85
CA ARG A 126 20.99 37.38 -15.39
C ARG A 126 19.66 37.91 -14.85
N SER A 127 19.08 38.93 -15.48
CA SER A 127 17.76 39.47 -15.11
C SER A 127 16.60 38.49 -15.32
N GLN A 128 16.77 37.47 -16.16
CA GLN A 128 15.79 36.41 -16.42
C GLN A 128 16.08 35.12 -15.65
N ILE A 129 17.16 35.07 -14.87
CA ILE A 129 17.56 33.89 -14.11
C ILE A 129 17.22 34.07 -12.63
N SER A 130 16.36 33.20 -12.11
CA SER A 130 16.13 33.06 -10.67
C SER A 130 16.72 31.74 -10.16
N THR A 131 17.29 31.77 -8.95
CA THR A 131 17.89 30.61 -8.29
C THR A 131 17.11 30.28 -7.02
N GLU A 132 16.93 28.98 -6.74
CA GLU A 132 16.31 28.47 -5.53
C GLU A 132 17.18 27.39 -4.91
N SER A 133 17.46 27.53 -3.62
CA SER A 133 18.27 26.61 -2.83
C SER A 133 17.42 25.55 -2.14
N PHE A 134 17.91 24.31 -2.15
CA PHE A 134 17.30 23.18 -1.48
C PHE A 134 18.34 22.44 -0.65
N LEU A 135 17.94 21.99 0.54
CA LEU A 135 18.69 21.01 1.33
C LEU A 135 17.88 19.73 1.44
N HIS A 136 18.51 18.59 1.19
CA HIS A 136 17.91 17.29 1.46
C HIS A 136 18.17 16.95 2.94
N LEU A 137 17.13 17.03 3.76
CA LEU A 137 17.21 16.91 5.21
C LEU A 137 16.50 15.65 5.70
N ARG A 138 17.09 14.98 6.69
CA ARG A 138 16.48 13.85 7.40
C ARG A 138 16.85 13.82 8.86
N TYR A 139 16.08 13.08 9.65
CA TYR A 139 16.51 12.74 11.00
C TYR A 139 17.62 11.69 10.96
N GLN A 140 18.60 11.82 11.85
CA GLN A 140 19.71 10.88 11.97
C GLN A 140 19.18 9.46 12.20
N GLY A 141 19.70 8.49 11.45
CA GLY A 141 19.28 7.08 11.53
C GLY A 141 18.03 6.72 10.70
N THR A 142 17.44 7.68 9.98
CA THR A 142 16.42 7.42 8.94
C THR A 142 17.09 7.40 7.55
N ASP A 143 16.43 6.83 6.54
CA ASP A 143 16.97 6.73 5.16
C ASP A 143 16.28 7.67 4.15
N CYS A 144 15.15 8.29 4.51
CA CYS A 144 14.46 9.24 3.62
C CYS A 144 14.84 10.69 3.92
N ALA A 145 15.56 11.30 2.98
CA ALA A 145 15.80 12.75 2.96
C ALA A 145 14.68 13.50 2.21
N LEU A 146 14.12 14.50 2.87
CA LEU A 146 13.17 15.44 2.27
C LEU A 146 13.94 16.58 1.59
N MET A 147 13.66 16.83 0.31
CA MET A 147 14.16 18.02 -0.39
C MET A 147 13.43 19.27 0.12
N VAL A 148 14.05 20.08 0.96
CA VAL A 148 13.42 21.23 1.64
C VAL A 148 13.85 22.55 0.99
N SER A 149 12.86 23.40 0.70
CA SER A 149 13.06 24.81 0.32
C SER A 149 12.76 25.71 1.50
N ALA A 150 13.57 26.74 1.70
CA ALA A 150 13.37 27.74 2.75
C ALA A 150 12.69 29.04 2.25
N GLN A 151 12.07 29.03 1.06
CA GLN A 151 11.43 30.23 0.48
C GLN A 151 10.44 30.94 1.43
N GLN A 152 9.68 30.18 2.22
CA GLN A 152 8.70 30.72 3.18
C GLN A 152 9.27 30.91 4.59
N HIS A 153 10.55 30.60 4.80
CA HIS A 153 11.22 30.61 6.10
C HIS A 153 12.51 31.44 6.03
N PRO A 154 12.43 32.76 6.29
CA PRO A 154 13.58 33.66 6.24
C PRO A 154 14.71 33.22 7.17
N ALA A 155 15.95 33.57 6.82
CA ALA A 155 17.12 33.20 7.62
C ALA A 155 17.07 33.80 9.04
N THR A 156 17.49 33.01 10.02
CA THR A 156 17.60 33.39 11.44
C THR A 156 19.06 33.29 11.91
N ALA A 157 19.35 33.72 13.13
CA ALA A 157 20.68 33.53 13.74
C ALA A 157 21.07 32.06 13.93
N ARG A 158 20.12 31.13 13.72
CA ARG A 158 20.29 29.68 13.86
C ARG A 158 20.02 28.96 12.53
N SER A 159 20.28 29.61 11.39
CA SER A 159 20.16 28.98 10.07
C SER A 159 21.25 29.47 9.09
N PRO A 160 21.43 28.78 7.95
CA PRO A 160 22.17 29.31 6.80
C PRO A 160 21.56 30.62 6.28
N ARG A 161 22.35 31.39 5.53
CA ARG A 161 21.93 32.67 4.91
C ARG A 161 20.81 32.50 3.88
N ALA A 162 20.74 31.35 3.23
CA ALA A 162 19.72 31.06 2.22
C ALA A 162 18.31 30.80 2.82
N GLY A 163 18.19 30.63 4.14
CA GLY A 163 16.91 30.49 4.84
C GLY A 163 16.92 29.45 5.97
N ASP A 164 15.84 29.41 6.74
CA ASP A 164 15.64 28.43 7.82
C ASP A 164 15.07 27.11 7.29
N PHE A 165 15.96 26.31 6.71
CA PHE A 165 15.64 24.95 6.26
C PHE A 165 15.24 24.02 7.42
N GLY A 166 15.68 24.29 8.65
CA GLY A 166 15.32 23.47 9.81
C GLY A 166 13.85 23.59 10.16
N ALA A 167 13.35 24.83 10.25
CA ALA A 167 11.92 25.10 10.46
C ALA A 167 11.08 24.58 9.29
N ALA A 168 11.52 24.84 8.06
CA ALA A 168 10.84 24.34 6.85
C ALA A 168 10.81 22.80 6.79
N PHE A 169 11.88 22.14 7.21
CA PHE A 169 11.95 20.68 7.34
C PHE A 169 10.94 20.17 8.36
N VAL A 170 10.92 20.76 9.56
CA VAL A 170 9.99 20.36 10.63
C VAL A 170 8.54 20.52 10.20
N GLU A 171 8.18 21.65 9.59
CA GLU A 171 6.81 21.87 9.09
C GLU A 171 6.46 20.87 7.99
N ARG A 172 7.35 20.70 7.00
CA ARG A 172 7.13 19.74 5.92
C ARG A 172 7.05 18.31 6.45
N TYR A 173 7.93 17.91 7.35
CA TYR A 173 7.96 16.58 7.95
C TYR A 173 6.68 16.34 8.76
N MET A 174 6.22 17.33 9.53
CA MET A 174 4.94 17.28 10.23
C MET A 174 3.75 17.15 9.27
N ARG A 175 3.75 17.86 8.13
CA ARG A 175 2.69 17.76 7.11
C ARG A 175 2.72 16.41 6.38
N GLU A 176 3.91 15.91 6.04
CA GLU A 176 4.13 14.71 5.24
C GLU A 176 4.05 13.42 6.05
N PHE A 177 4.34 13.46 7.36
CA PHE A 177 4.35 12.27 8.23
C PHE A 177 3.45 12.37 9.47
N GLY A 178 3.00 13.57 9.86
CA GLY A 178 2.05 13.78 10.96
C GLY A 178 2.65 13.91 12.35
N PHE A 179 3.98 13.85 12.49
CA PHE A 179 4.71 14.00 13.76
C PHE A 179 6.12 14.54 13.48
N VAL A 180 6.87 14.82 14.54
CA VAL A 180 8.31 15.11 14.53
C VAL A 180 9.00 14.13 15.47
N ILE A 181 10.29 13.86 15.28
CA ILE A 181 11.04 13.01 16.20
C ILE A 181 11.79 13.94 17.18
N PRO A 182 11.31 14.10 18.42
CA PRO A 182 11.94 15.01 19.36
C PRO A 182 13.37 14.57 19.64
N GLU A 183 14.27 15.53 19.84
CA GLU A 183 15.67 15.30 20.27
C GLU A 183 16.55 14.52 19.27
N ARG A 184 16.01 14.07 18.12
CA ARG A 184 16.79 13.40 17.09
C ARG A 184 17.48 14.44 16.19
N PRO A 185 18.81 14.40 16.03
CA PRO A 185 19.52 15.36 15.19
C PRO A 185 19.08 15.31 13.72
N VAL A 186 19.16 16.44 13.02
CA VAL A 186 18.89 16.51 11.57
C VAL A 186 20.22 16.50 10.81
N VAL A 187 20.28 15.75 9.72
CA VAL A 187 21.46 15.60 8.84
C VAL A 187 21.10 16.13 7.45
N VAL A 188 22.05 16.82 6.83
CA VAL A 188 22.01 17.24 5.43
C VAL A 188 22.66 16.15 4.58
N ASP A 189 21.87 15.47 3.75
CA ASP A 189 22.33 14.39 2.86
C ASP A 189 22.77 14.90 1.49
N ASP A 190 22.19 16.01 1.02
CA ASP A 190 22.47 16.59 -0.30
C ASP A 190 22.19 18.10 -0.28
N VAL A 191 23.01 18.84 -1.01
CA VAL A 191 22.86 20.28 -1.22
C VAL A 191 22.56 20.50 -2.70
N ARG A 192 21.46 21.19 -3.00
CA ARG A 192 21.00 21.38 -4.38
C ARG A 192 20.59 22.83 -4.63
N VAL A 193 20.89 23.33 -5.82
CA VAL A 193 20.38 24.62 -6.31
C VAL A 193 19.72 24.41 -7.66
N ARG A 194 18.55 25.03 -7.84
CA ARG A 194 17.81 25.09 -9.09
C ARG A 194 17.89 26.49 -9.67
N GLY A 195 18.51 26.65 -10.82
CA GLY A 195 18.37 27.83 -11.66
C GLY A 195 17.19 27.70 -12.61
N THR A 196 16.40 28.75 -12.77
CA THR A 196 15.29 28.85 -13.72
C THR A 196 15.49 30.07 -14.61
N GLY A 197 15.64 29.85 -15.92
CA GLY A 197 15.66 30.87 -16.96
C GLY A 197 14.27 31.10 -17.51
N ARG A 198 13.69 32.28 -17.24
CA ARG A 198 12.32 32.61 -17.62
C ARG A 198 12.24 33.01 -19.09
N SER A 199 11.41 32.30 -19.86
CA SER A 199 11.20 32.58 -21.29
C SER A 199 10.30 33.80 -21.53
N GLY A 200 9.42 34.12 -20.57
CA GLY A 200 8.50 35.27 -20.63
C GLY A 200 7.27 35.06 -21.52
N LEU A 201 7.04 33.86 -22.04
CA LEU A 201 5.84 33.51 -22.81
C LEU A 201 4.60 33.54 -21.92
N ARG A 202 3.61 34.36 -22.27
CA ARG A 202 2.31 34.41 -21.60
C ARG A 202 1.23 33.93 -22.56
N LEU A 203 0.36 33.07 -22.07
CA LEU A 203 -0.93 32.81 -22.71
C LEU A 203 -1.87 33.94 -22.33
N GLU A 204 -2.11 34.88 -23.23
CA GLU A 204 -3.19 35.85 -23.10
C GLU A 204 -4.24 35.53 -24.15
N ASP A 205 -5.32 34.87 -23.73
CA ASP A 205 -6.57 34.80 -24.49
C ASP A 205 -7.74 34.82 -23.50
N VAL A 206 -8.43 35.96 -23.43
CA VAL A 206 -9.70 36.10 -22.70
C VAL A 206 -10.81 35.54 -23.58
N ALA A 207 -11.63 34.65 -23.05
CA ALA A 207 -12.81 34.16 -23.77
C ALA A 207 -13.79 35.32 -24.00
N LYS A 208 -14.35 35.41 -25.21
CA LYS A 208 -15.33 36.45 -25.52
C LYS A 208 -16.56 36.28 -24.62
N ALA A 209 -16.93 37.33 -23.89
CA ALA A 209 -18.20 37.37 -23.17
C ALA A 209 -19.37 37.28 -24.18
N GLN A 210 -20.25 36.31 -24.01
CA GLN A 210 -21.49 36.18 -24.78
C GLN A 210 -22.69 36.34 -23.86
N THR A 211 -23.72 37.03 -24.33
CA THR A 211 -24.93 37.38 -23.56
C THR A 211 -26.15 36.53 -23.93
N GLY A 212 -26.02 35.59 -24.87
CA GLY A 212 -27.10 34.70 -25.33
C GLY A 212 -27.09 33.33 -24.62
N PRO A 213 -28.16 32.52 -24.76
CA PRO A 213 -28.15 31.15 -24.28
C PRO A 213 -27.16 30.29 -25.10
N PRO A 214 -26.53 29.27 -24.49
CA PRO A 214 -25.62 28.39 -25.20
C PRO A 214 -26.35 27.63 -26.32
N ARG A 215 -25.79 27.68 -27.54
CA ARG A 215 -26.36 27.03 -28.71
C ARG A 215 -26.12 25.52 -28.67
N VAL A 216 -27.20 24.75 -28.74
CA VAL A 216 -27.14 23.29 -28.93
C VAL A 216 -26.79 23.01 -30.39
N ASP A 217 -25.69 22.28 -30.61
CA ASP A 217 -25.26 21.85 -31.95
C ASP A 217 -26.11 20.67 -32.44
N LYS A 218 -26.29 19.66 -31.58
CA LYS A 218 -27.14 18.49 -31.83
C LYS A 218 -27.66 17.88 -30.53
N MET A 219 -28.71 17.07 -30.65
CA MET A 219 -29.20 16.19 -29.58
C MET A 219 -28.73 14.76 -29.84
N THR A 220 -28.32 14.04 -28.80
CA THR A 220 -27.99 12.61 -28.86
C THR A 220 -28.62 11.85 -27.70
N GLN A 221 -28.59 10.52 -27.75
CA GLN A 221 -28.97 9.65 -26.65
C GLN A 221 -27.70 9.15 -25.94
N CYS A 222 -27.63 9.31 -24.62
CA CYS A 222 -26.57 8.75 -23.79
C CYS A 222 -27.19 7.86 -22.71
N TYR A 223 -26.57 6.71 -22.43
CA TYR A 223 -27.02 5.80 -21.39
C TYR A 223 -26.33 6.14 -20.06
N PHE A 224 -27.13 6.35 -19.01
CA PHE A 224 -26.68 6.56 -17.64
C PHE A 224 -27.33 5.51 -16.72
N GLU A 225 -27.13 5.60 -15.41
CA GLU A 225 -27.70 4.63 -14.45
C GLU A 225 -29.23 4.54 -14.49
N GLY A 226 -29.91 5.63 -14.84
CA GLY A 226 -31.36 5.68 -15.03
C GLY A 226 -31.85 5.25 -16.41
N GLY A 227 -30.95 4.76 -17.28
CA GLY A 227 -31.22 4.42 -18.67
C GLY A 227 -30.83 5.54 -19.65
N TYR A 228 -31.38 5.44 -20.87
CA TYR A 228 -31.15 6.41 -21.94
C TYR A 228 -31.77 7.78 -21.62
N GLN A 229 -30.99 8.84 -21.80
CA GLN A 229 -31.42 10.23 -21.65
C GLN A 229 -31.02 11.06 -22.86
N GLU A 230 -31.92 11.97 -23.25
CA GLU A 230 -31.63 13.00 -24.25
C GLU A 230 -30.53 13.94 -23.73
N THR A 231 -29.45 14.04 -24.49
CA THR A 231 -28.22 14.72 -24.08
C THR A 231 -27.84 15.74 -25.15
N PRO A 232 -27.98 17.05 -24.90
CA PRO A 232 -27.52 18.09 -25.82
C PRO A 232 -25.99 18.08 -25.95
N VAL A 233 -25.54 18.37 -27.16
CA VAL A 233 -24.13 18.51 -27.52
C VAL A 233 -23.83 19.97 -27.83
N TYR A 234 -22.79 20.48 -27.19
CA TYR A 234 -22.28 21.83 -27.36
C TYR A 234 -20.86 21.77 -27.94
N LEU A 235 -20.52 22.71 -28.81
CA LEU A 235 -19.15 22.87 -29.31
C LEU A 235 -18.42 23.88 -28.43
N LEU A 236 -17.25 23.50 -27.88
CA LEU A 236 -16.50 24.35 -26.95
C LEU A 236 -16.18 25.73 -27.55
N GLY A 237 -15.83 25.79 -28.84
CA GLY A 237 -15.53 27.05 -29.54
C GLY A 237 -16.73 27.99 -29.75
N GLU A 238 -17.98 27.50 -29.57
CA GLU A 238 -19.19 28.33 -29.64
C GLU A 238 -19.67 28.81 -28.27
N LEU A 239 -19.04 28.34 -27.18
CA LEU A 239 -19.37 28.76 -25.83
C LEU A 239 -18.60 30.02 -25.42
N GLY A 240 -19.25 30.91 -24.68
CA GLY A 240 -18.66 32.14 -24.15
C GLY A 240 -18.60 32.14 -22.62
N PHE A 241 -17.81 33.07 -22.07
CA PHE A 241 -17.69 33.27 -20.63
C PHE A 241 -19.07 33.46 -19.97
N GLY A 242 -19.31 32.74 -18.87
CA GLY A 242 -20.54 32.81 -18.08
C GLY A 242 -21.68 31.91 -18.56
N HIS A 243 -21.53 31.20 -19.69
CA HIS A 243 -22.49 30.17 -20.08
C HIS A 243 -22.54 29.05 -19.03
N LYS A 244 -23.76 28.68 -18.63
CA LYS A 244 -24.05 27.58 -17.70
C LYS A 244 -24.79 26.47 -18.42
N LEU A 245 -24.34 25.23 -18.23
CA LEU A 245 -24.85 24.04 -18.89
C LEU A 245 -25.27 23.03 -17.82
N GLN A 246 -26.52 22.60 -17.86
CA GLN A 246 -27.03 21.57 -16.94
C GLN A 246 -26.81 20.18 -17.54
N GLY A 247 -26.29 19.27 -16.71
CA GLY A 247 -26.16 17.86 -17.09
C GLY A 247 -27.52 17.13 -17.11
N PRO A 248 -27.68 16.08 -17.95
CA PRO A 248 -26.67 15.50 -18.82
C PRO A 248 -26.40 16.36 -20.07
N CYS A 249 -25.14 16.66 -20.37
CA CYS A 249 -24.75 17.26 -21.65
C CYS A 249 -23.31 16.89 -22.06
N LEU A 250 -23.02 16.96 -23.36
CA LEU A 250 -21.68 16.78 -23.92
C LEU A 250 -21.11 18.11 -24.40
N ILE A 251 -19.85 18.39 -24.05
CA ILE A 251 -19.10 19.52 -24.60
C ILE A 251 -17.96 18.93 -25.43
N ILE A 252 -17.96 19.19 -26.74
CA ILE A 252 -17.00 18.62 -27.69
C ILE A 252 -16.05 19.72 -28.17
N ASP A 253 -14.77 19.39 -28.15
CA ASP A 253 -13.71 20.10 -28.86
C ASP A 253 -13.08 19.15 -29.90
N SER A 254 -12.31 19.71 -30.81
CA SER A 254 -11.50 19.00 -31.80
C SER A 254 -10.66 17.85 -31.23
N ASN A 255 -10.18 17.97 -29.99
CA ASN A 255 -9.27 16.98 -29.38
C ASN A 255 -9.77 16.43 -28.03
N SER A 256 -10.98 16.77 -27.59
CA SER A 256 -11.49 16.31 -26.29
C SER A 256 -13.02 16.23 -26.24
N THR A 257 -13.53 15.39 -25.36
CA THR A 257 -14.97 15.30 -25.06
C THR A 257 -15.17 15.36 -23.56
N ILE A 258 -16.00 16.29 -23.11
CA ILE A 258 -16.35 16.49 -21.71
C ILE A 258 -17.79 16.03 -21.52
N LEU A 259 -18.00 15.11 -20.57
CA LEU A 259 -19.32 14.67 -20.16
C LEU A 259 -19.69 15.36 -18.85
N VAL A 260 -20.74 16.18 -18.90
CA VAL A 260 -21.38 16.73 -17.70
C VAL A 260 -22.52 15.78 -17.36
N GLU A 261 -22.35 14.99 -16.30
CA GLU A 261 -23.31 13.97 -15.90
C GLU A 261 -24.61 14.55 -15.31
N PRO A 262 -25.70 13.77 -15.26
CA PRO A 262 -26.92 14.15 -14.53
C PRO A 262 -26.60 14.63 -13.11
N GLY A 263 -27.23 15.75 -12.71
CA GLY A 263 -27.00 16.35 -11.39
C GLY A 263 -25.76 17.24 -11.27
N CYS A 264 -24.97 17.37 -12.34
CA CYS A 264 -23.83 18.31 -12.41
C CYS A 264 -24.17 19.56 -13.23
N GLN A 265 -23.46 20.65 -12.98
CA GLN A 265 -23.56 21.91 -13.75
C GLN A 265 -22.17 22.37 -14.21
N ALA A 266 -22.00 22.62 -15.51
CA ALA A 266 -20.78 23.23 -16.04
C ALA A 266 -20.94 24.74 -16.26
N GLU A 267 -19.86 25.48 -16.06
CA GLU A 267 -19.74 26.92 -16.29
C GLU A 267 -18.44 27.22 -17.04
N VAL A 268 -18.51 28.11 -18.03
CA VAL A 268 -17.35 28.59 -18.79
C VAL A 268 -16.70 29.75 -18.06
N THR A 269 -15.41 29.64 -17.73
CA THR A 269 -14.63 30.67 -17.03
C THR A 269 -14.16 31.78 -17.99
N GLU A 270 -13.58 32.86 -17.44
CA GLU A 270 -13.08 34.00 -18.22
C GLU A 270 -11.94 33.61 -19.18
N THR A 271 -11.16 32.59 -18.83
CA THR A 271 -10.10 32.01 -19.67
C THR A 271 -10.63 31.03 -20.73
N GLY A 272 -11.94 30.73 -20.70
CA GLY A 272 -12.59 29.73 -21.56
C GLY A 272 -12.47 28.30 -21.05
N ASP A 273 -11.97 28.10 -19.82
CA ASP A 273 -11.95 26.79 -19.18
C ASP A 273 -13.37 26.37 -18.76
N ILE A 274 -13.53 25.09 -18.47
CA ILE A 274 -14.80 24.52 -17.98
C ILE A 274 -14.65 24.19 -16.50
N ARG A 275 -15.47 24.83 -15.67
CA ARG A 275 -15.64 24.49 -14.26
C ARG A 275 -16.94 23.71 -14.07
N ILE A 276 -16.89 22.53 -13.48
CA ILE A 276 -18.09 21.71 -13.21
C ILE A 276 -18.33 21.64 -11.70
N SER A 277 -19.54 21.99 -11.29
CA SER A 277 -20.04 21.74 -9.93
C SER A 277 -20.71 20.36 -9.91
N VAL A 278 -20.27 19.50 -8.99
CA VAL A 278 -20.72 18.10 -8.90
C VAL A 278 -21.80 17.97 -7.85
N GLY A 279 -22.99 17.48 -8.25
CA GLY A 279 -24.08 17.20 -7.31
C GLY A 279 -23.86 15.93 -6.49
N ALA A 280 -24.41 15.90 -5.28
CA ALA A 280 -24.44 14.71 -4.42
C ALA A 280 -25.26 13.57 -5.05
N GLU A 281 -24.78 12.34 -4.95
CA GLU A 281 -25.48 11.16 -5.46
C GLU A 281 -26.67 10.77 -4.55
N ALA A 282 -27.74 10.25 -5.17
CA ALA A 282 -28.75 9.51 -4.41
C ALA A 282 -28.16 8.16 -3.97
N PRO A 283 -28.42 7.69 -2.73
CA PRO A 283 -27.90 6.41 -2.25
C PRO A 283 -28.44 5.27 -3.13
N SER A 284 -27.54 4.44 -3.66
CA SER A 284 -27.90 3.25 -4.43
C SER A 284 -28.35 2.13 -3.51
N THR A 285 -29.47 1.48 -3.84
CA THR A 285 -29.97 0.31 -3.10
C THR A 285 -29.24 -0.95 -3.57
N VAL A 286 -28.04 -1.19 -3.04
CA VAL A 286 -27.27 -2.41 -3.31
C VAL A 286 -27.80 -3.55 -2.44
N GLY A 287 -28.11 -4.70 -3.06
CA GLY A 287 -28.55 -5.90 -2.35
C GLY A 287 -27.40 -6.86 -2.04
N ALA A 288 -27.65 -7.87 -1.18
CA ALA A 288 -26.66 -8.90 -0.84
C ALA A 288 -26.42 -9.96 -1.96
N GLN A 289 -27.21 -9.92 -3.03
CA GLN A 289 -27.07 -10.85 -4.15
C GLN A 289 -25.83 -10.55 -4.98
N LEU A 290 -25.22 -11.59 -5.54
CA LEU A 290 -24.03 -11.45 -6.39
C LEU A 290 -24.35 -10.58 -7.61
N ASP A 291 -23.69 -9.43 -7.68
CA ASP A 291 -23.63 -8.55 -8.85
C ASP A 291 -22.15 -8.41 -9.26
N PRO A 292 -21.77 -8.78 -10.50
CA PRO A 292 -20.37 -8.69 -10.97
C PRO A 292 -19.78 -7.28 -10.91
N ILE A 293 -20.58 -6.23 -11.13
CA ILE A 293 -20.12 -4.83 -11.10
C ILE A 293 -19.78 -4.47 -9.66
N HIS A 294 -20.70 -4.73 -8.74
CA HIS A 294 -20.47 -4.46 -7.32
C HIS A 294 -19.38 -5.36 -6.74
N LEU A 295 -19.20 -6.60 -7.23
CA LEU A 295 -18.09 -7.46 -6.84
C LEU A 295 -16.74 -6.77 -7.05
N SER A 296 -16.53 -6.19 -8.23
CA SER A 296 -15.33 -5.42 -8.55
C SER A 296 -15.20 -4.16 -7.69
N ILE A 297 -16.30 -3.43 -7.46
CA ILE A 297 -16.30 -2.23 -6.60
C ILE A 297 -15.90 -2.57 -5.16
N PHE A 298 -16.54 -3.57 -4.54
CA PHE A 298 -16.22 -4.01 -3.19
C PHE A 298 -14.79 -4.53 -3.09
N SER A 299 -14.30 -5.25 -4.11
CA SER A 299 -12.90 -5.71 -4.17
C SER A 299 -11.92 -4.52 -4.10
N HIS A 300 -12.15 -3.47 -4.89
CA HIS A 300 -11.34 -2.25 -4.82
C HIS A 300 -11.48 -1.51 -3.49
N ARG A 301 -12.68 -1.46 -2.90
CA ARG A 301 -12.93 -0.80 -1.61
C ARG A 301 -12.20 -1.52 -0.47
N PHE A 302 -12.31 -2.85 -0.36
CA PHE A 302 -11.59 -3.63 0.64
C PHE A 302 -10.07 -3.54 0.47
N MET A 303 -9.58 -3.55 -0.77
CA MET A 303 -8.16 -3.31 -1.05
C MET A 303 -7.72 -1.92 -0.59
N SER A 304 -8.53 -0.89 -0.88
CA SER A 304 -8.26 0.49 -0.49
C SER A 304 -8.19 0.67 1.03
N ILE A 305 -8.97 -0.10 1.81
CA ILE A 305 -8.88 -0.11 3.29
C ILE A 305 -7.48 -0.54 3.72
N ALA A 306 -7.01 -1.70 3.24
CA ALA A 306 -5.71 -2.24 3.58
C ALA A 306 -4.56 -1.31 3.14
N GLU A 307 -4.64 -0.74 1.93
CA GLU A 307 -3.67 0.25 1.42
C GLU A 307 -3.67 1.55 2.25
N GLN A 308 -4.83 1.99 2.76
CA GLN A 308 -4.92 3.18 3.62
C GLN A 308 -4.33 2.91 5.01
N MET A 309 -4.60 1.74 5.60
CA MET A 309 -3.94 1.31 6.84
C MET A 309 -2.42 1.29 6.68
N GLY A 310 -1.92 0.68 5.60
CA GLY A 310 -0.49 0.61 5.31
C GLY A 310 0.17 1.98 5.20
N ARG A 311 -0.51 2.96 4.59
CA ARG A 311 -0.01 4.34 4.52
C ARG A 311 0.03 5.04 5.88
N ILE A 312 -0.95 4.80 6.75
CA ILE A 312 -0.91 5.32 8.13
C ILE A 312 0.27 4.70 8.87
N LEU A 313 0.46 3.39 8.77
CA LEU A 313 1.57 2.67 9.40
C LEU A 313 2.92 3.21 8.91
N GLN A 314 3.13 3.24 7.60
CA GLN A 314 4.36 3.75 6.99
C GLN A 314 4.66 5.16 7.47
N ARG A 315 3.65 6.04 7.51
CA ARG A 315 3.86 7.43 7.90
C ARG A 315 4.29 7.53 9.35
N THR A 316 3.51 6.94 10.25
CA THR A 316 3.62 7.07 11.71
C THR A 316 4.72 6.24 12.36
N ALA A 317 5.21 5.19 11.68
CA ALA A 317 6.36 4.42 12.13
C ALA A 317 7.64 5.28 12.12
N ILE A 318 8.59 4.91 12.98
CA ILE A 318 9.90 5.59 13.06
C ILE A 318 11.06 4.68 12.70
N SER A 319 10.90 3.35 12.76
CA SER A 319 11.96 2.45 12.31
C SER A 319 12.09 2.47 10.80
N THR A 320 13.34 2.37 10.36
CA THR A 320 13.70 2.27 8.94
C THR A 320 13.03 1.07 8.26
N ASN A 321 12.93 -0.07 8.94
CA ASN A 321 12.33 -1.30 8.39
C ASN A 321 10.86 -1.10 7.99
N ILE A 322 10.05 -0.46 8.83
CA ILE A 322 8.63 -0.23 8.53
C ILE A 322 8.47 1.01 7.64
N LYS A 323 9.10 2.13 7.99
CA LYS A 323 8.88 3.42 7.33
C LYS A 323 9.44 3.45 5.90
N GLU A 324 10.65 2.96 5.72
CA GLU A 324 11.42 3.13 4.48
C GLU A 324 11.50 1.85 3.65
N ARG A 325 11.77 0.72 4.30
CA ARG A 325 11.91 -0.58 3.61
C ARG A 325 10.56 -1.25 3.33
N LEU A 326 9.47 -0.71 3.88
CA LEU A 326 8.10 -1.20 3.74
C LEU A 326 7.92 -2.67 4.15
N ASP A 327 8.69 -3.10 5.15
CA ASP A 327 8.63 -4.45 5.70
C ASP A 327 7.47 -4.57 6.69
N PHE A 328 6.26 -4.41 6.15
CA PHE A 328 5.01 -4.52 6.87
C PHE A 328 3.88 -4.98 5.94
N SER A 329 2.77 -5.42 6.51
CA SER A 329 1.53 -5.66 5.76
C SER A 329 0.33 -5.31 6.61
N CYS A 330 -0.69 -4.75 5.95
CA CYS A 330 -1.98 -4.47 6.55
C CYS A 330 -3.05 -5.29 5.83
N ALA A 331 -4.01 -5.82 6.58
CA ALA A 331 -5.03 -6.71 6.05
C ALA A 331 -6.36 -6.60 6.80
N LEU A 332 -7.42 -6.92 6.06
CA LEU A 332 -8.79 -7.04 6.56
C LEU A 332 -9.20 -8.51 6.57
N PHE A 333 -9.88 -8.92 7.63
CA PHE A 333 -10.32 -10.30 7.86
C PHE A 333 -11.81 -10.33 8.18
N GLY A 334 -12.48 -11.39 7.74
CA GLY A 334 -13.88 -11.66 8.03
C GLY A 334 -14.12 -12.01 9.50
N PRO A 335 -15.39 -12.22 9.90
CA PRO A 335 -15.75 -12.56 11.28
C PRO A 335 -15.17 -13.91 11.76
N ASP A 336 -14.78 -14.77 10.83
CA ASP A 336 -14.10 -16.05 11.05
C ASP A 336 -12.55 -15.93 11.07
N GLY A 337 -12.02 -14.71 10.96
CA GLY A 337 -10.59 -14.45 10.83
C GLY A 337 -10.03 -14.75 9.44
N GLY A 338 -10.88 -15.05 8.46
CA GLY A 338 -10.48 -15.35 7.10
C GLY A 338 -9.99 -14.12 6.33
N LEU A 339 -8.87 -14.22 5.61
CA LEU A 339 -8.32 -13.10 4.86
C LEU A 339 -9.30 -12.62 3.77
N VAL A 340 -9.60 -11.31 3.74
CA VAL A 340 -10.49 -10.66 2.77
C VAL A 340 -9.69 -9.88 1.75
N SER A 341 -8.80 -8.99 2.23
CA SER A 341 -7.94 -8.16 1.41
C SER A 341 -6.66 -7.81 2.17
N ASN A 342 -5.61 -7.47 1.43
CA ASN A 342 -4.30 -7.11 1.97
C ASN A 342 -3.61 -6.06 1.10
N ALA A 343 -2.81 -5.18 1.70
CA ALA A 343 -1.88 -4.34 0.94
C ALA A 343 -0.69 -5.22 0.49
N PRO A 344 -0.38 -5.28 -0.83
CA PRO A 344 0.62 -6.20 -1.35
C PRO A 344 2.03 -5.64 -1.17
N HIS A 345 2.64 -5.90 -0.01
CA HIS A 345 4.05 -5.55 0.25
C HIS A 345 4.91 -6.81 0.43
N ILE A 346 4.50 -7.72 1.32
CA ILE A 346 5.33 -8.87 1.72
C ILE A 346 4.52 -10.19 1.65
N PRO A 347 4.74 -11.05 0.63
CA PRO A 347 3.95 -12.27 0.43
C PRO A 347 3.93 -13.24 1.62
N VAL A 348 5.02 -13.33 2.39
CA VAL A 348 5.11 -14.27 3.52
C VAL A 348 4.19 -13.89 4.68
N HIS A 349 3.73 -12.64 4.76
CA HIS A 349 2.77 -12.22 5.79
C HIS A 349 1.36 -12.79 5.56
N LEU A 350 1.01 -13.20 4.34
CA LEU A 350 -0.39 -13.26 3.92
C LEU A 350 -1.13 -14.47 4.49
N GLY A 351 -0.60 -15.68 4.31
CA GLY A 351 -1.14 -16.87 4.97
C GLY A 351 -0.93 -16.83 6.49
N ALA A 352 0.19 -16.26 6.91
CA ALA A 352 0.59 -16.25 8.31
C ALA A 352 -0.27 -15.32 9.18
N MET A 353 -0.64 -14.13 8.70
CA MET A 353 -1.53 -13.23 9.44
C MET A 353 -2.93 -13.82 9.63
N GLN A 354 -3.45 -14.56 8.64
CA GLN A 354 -4.73 -15.26 8.79
C GLN A 354 -4.68 -16.29 9.92
N GLU A 355 -3.65 -17.13 9.96
CA GLU A 355 -3.44 -18.09 11.06
C GLU A 355 -3.31 -17.39 12.41
N THR A 356 -2.61 -16.24 12.47
CA THR A 356 -2.52 -15.45 13.70
C THR A 356 -3.89 -14.95 14.16
N VAL A 357 -4.68 -14.35 13.27
CA VAL A 357 -6.01 -13.83 13.61
C VAL A 357 -6.91 -14.98 14.08
N GLN A 358 -6.96 -16.09 13.35
CA GLN A 358 -7.76 -17.26 13.70
C GLN A 358 -7.35 -17.88 15.04
N PHE A 359 -6.04 -17.97 15.32
CA PHE A 359 -5.55 -18.41 16.62
C PHE A 359 -6.05 -17.50 17.75
N GLN A 360 -5.94 -16.17 17.60
CA GLN A 360 -6.41 -15.25 18.65
C GLN A 360 -7.93 -15.33 18.87
N ILE A 361 -8.71 -15.50 17.80
CA ILE A 361 -10.16 -15.72 17.89
C ILE A 361 -10.48 -16.97 18.71
N GLN A 362 -9.79 -18.07 18.44
CA GLN A 362 -9.98 -19.33 19.17
C GLN A 362 -9.51 -19.24 20.62
N GLN A 363 -8.39 -18.56 20.87
CA GLN A 363 -7.76 -18.45 22.17
C GLN A 363 -8.57 -17.55 23.13
N LEU A 364 -9.07 -16.41 22.65
CA LEU A 364 -9.77 -15.43 23.49
C LEU A 364 -11.29 -15.59 23.45
N GLY A 365 -11.84 -16.01 22.31
CA GLY A 365 -13.28 -16.25 22.15
C GLY A 365 -14.14 -15.07 22.63
N ALA A 366 -14.88 -15.29 23.71
CA ALA A 366 -15.78 -14.29 24.30
C ALA A 366 -15.07 -13.19 25.11
N ASP A 367 -13.77 -13.31 25.38
CA ASP A 367 -12.96 -12.30 26.11
C ASP A 367 -12.47 -11.14 25.21
N LEU A 368 -12.91 -11.11 23.94
CA LEU A 368 -12.69 -9.99 23.03
C LEU A 368 -13.72 -8.90 23.28
N HIS A 369 -13.27 -7.70 23.61
CA HIS A 369 -14.13 -6.55 23.88
C HIS A 369 -13.86 -5.38 22.91
N PRO A 370 -14.85 -4.49 22.69
CA PRO A 370 -14.60 -3.25 21.96
C PRO A 370 -13.47 -2.43 22.58
N GLY A 371 -12.53 -1.96 21.75
CA GLY A 371 -11.38 -1.18 22.20
C GLY A 371 -10.17 -2.01 22.64
N ASP A 372 -10.26 -3.35 22.60
CA ASP A 372 -9.09 -4.21 22.77
C ASP A 372 -8.21 -4.21 21.51
N VAL A 373 -6.90 -4.29 21.69
CA VAL A 373 -5.92 -4.54 20.62
C VAL A 373 -4.94 -5.60 21.08
N LEU A 374 -4.70 -6.59 20.23
CA LEU A 374 -3.86 -7.75 20.53
C LEU A 374 -2.50 -7.63 19.85
N LEU A 375 -1.48 -8.24 20.44
CA LEU A 375 -0.14 -8.40 19.92
C LEU A 375 0.27 -9.87 19.96
N SER A 376 0.80 -10.37 18.84
CA SER A 376 1.34 -11.73 18.70
C SER A 376 2.49 -11.79 17.70
N ASN A 377 3.50 -12.61 17.99
CA ASN A 377 4.57 -13.00 17.06
C ASN A 377 5.00 -14.48 17.22
N HIS A 378 4.40 -15.21 18.17
CA HIS A 378 4.82 -16.58 18.45
C HIS A 378 4.53 -17.50 17.24
N PRO A 379 5.48 -18.36 16.83
CA PRO A 379 5.31 -19.29 15.70
C PRO A 379 4.05 -20.16 15.76
N SER A 380 3.80 -20.78 16.91
CA SER A 380 2.59 -21.57 17.19
C SER A 380 1.27 -20.78 17.13
N ALA A 381 1.31 -19.45 17.13
CA ALA A 381 0.17 -18.55 16.97
C ALA A 381 0.22 -17.81 15.61
N GLY A 382 0.77 -18.43 14.57
CA GLY A 382 0.80 -17.89 13.21
C GLY A 382 1.92 -16.86 12.94
N GLY A 383 2.84 -16.65 13.89
CA GLY A 383 4.03 -15.84 13.66
C GLY A 383 4.93 -16.43 12.57
N SER A 384 5.48 -15.58 11.69
CA SER A 384 6.50 -15.97 10.70
C SER A 384 7.86 -16.16 11.38
N HIS A 385 8.30 -15.15 12.12
CA HIS A 385 9.44 -15.18 13.02
C HIS A 385 9.24 -14.10 14.09
N LEU A 386 10.09 -14.04 15.11
CA LEU A 386 9.87 -13.12 16.23
C LEU A 386 9.90 -11.63 15.85
N PRO A 387 10.78 -11.12 14.96
CA PRO A 387 10.79 -9.71 14.58
C PRO A 387 9.48 -9.19 13.98
N ASP A 388 8.66 -10.07 13.40
CA ASP A 388 7.38 -9.70 12.80
C ASP A 388 6.27 -9.65 13.87
N LEU A 389 6.06 -8.47 14.44
CA LEU A 389 5.00 -8.25 15.41
C LEU A 389 3.66 -8.01 14.71
N THR A 390 2.67 -8.84 15.01
CA THR A 390 1.31 -8.72 14.47
C THR A 390 0.38 -8.08 15.49
N VAL A 391 -0.14 -6.90 15.15
CA VAL A 391 -1.13 -6.16 15.93
C VAL A 391 -2.50 -6.36 15.32
N ILE A 392 -3.46 -6.85 16.11
CA ILE A 392 -4.79 -7.28 15.65
C ILE A 392 -5.86 -6.52 16.43
N THR A 393 -6.83 -5.96 15.73
CA THR A 393 -7.94 -5.22 16.36
C THR A 393 -9.29 -5.75 15.89
N PRO A 394 -10.15 -6.26 16.80
CA PRO A 394 -11.51 -6.64 16.47
C PRO A 394 -12.37 -5.42 16.10
N VAL A 395 -13.17 -5.55 15.05
CA VAL A 395 -14.12 -4.52 14.60
C VAL A 395 -15.51 -4.89 15.10
N PHE A 396 -16.08 -4.07 15.99
CA PHE A 396 -17.45 -4.23 16.47
C PHE A 396 -18.42 -3.30 15.73
N TRP A 397 -19.68 -3.72 15.59
CA TRP A 397 -20.76 -2.92 15.01
C TRP A 397 -21.93 -2.83 15.99
N PRO A 398 -22.67 -1.69 16.07
CA PRO A 398 -23.82 -1.56 16.97
C PRO A 398 -24.82 -2.71 16.84
N GLY A 399 -25.23 -3.25 17.99
CA GLY A 399 -26.15 -4.39 18.07
C GLY A 399 -25.50 -5.77 17.90
N GLN A 400 -24.20 -5.85 17.62
CA GLN A 400 -23.47 -7.11 17.51
C GLN A 400 -22.67 -7.40 18.77
N THR A 401 -22.79 -8.62 19.30
CA THR A 401 -22.04 -9.07 20.50
C THR A 401 -20.69 -9.69 20.18
N ARG A 402 -20.39 -9.88 18.90
CA ARG A 402 -19.13 -10.43 18.38
C ARG A 402 -18.53 -9.49 17.36
N PRO A 403 -17.21 -9.53 17.14
CA PRO A 403 -16.58 -8.79 16.06
C PRO A 403 -17.18 -9.19 14.70
N VAL A 404 -17.46 -8.20 13.86
CA VAL A 404 -18.01 -8.37 12.50
C VAL A 404 -16.91 -8.50 11.44
N PHE A 405 -15.73 -7.96 11.76
CA PHE A 405 -14.50 -8.02 10.98
C PHE A 405 -13.31 -7.97 11.96
N TYR A 406 -12.11 -8.24 11.46
CA TYR A 406 -10.85 -7.93 12.16
C TYR A 406 -9.94 -7.17 11.20
N VAL A 407 -9.16 -6.25 11.73
CA VAL A 407 -8.07 -5.59 10.99
C VAL A 407 -6.77 -5.94 11.67
N ALA A 408 -5.71 -6.15 10.89
CA ALA A 408 -4.40 -6.39 11.45
C ALA A 408 -3.29 -5.73 10.64
N SER A 409 -2.22 -5.40 11.34
CA SER A 409 -0.96 -4.93 10.77
C SER A 409 0.18 -5.77 11.33
N ARG A 410 1.03 -6.30 10.45
CA ARG A 410 2.29 -6.96 10.81
C ARG A 410 3.43 -6.07 10.38
N GLY A 411 4.38 -5.81 11.26
CA GLY A 411 5.54 -4.96 10.98
C GLY A 411 6.81 -5.61 11.50
N HIS A 412 7.89 -5.49 10.72
CA HIS A 412 9.18 -6.03 11.08
C HIS A 412 9.94 -5.04 11.97
N HIS A 413 10.16 -5.40 13.22
CA HIS A 413 10.93 -4.59 14.16
C HIS A 413 12.42 -4.95 14.07
N ALA A 414 13.26 -3.94 13.81
CA ALA A 414 14.70 -4.13 13.56
C ALA A 414 15.46 -4.84 14.69
N ASP A 415 15.05 -4.64 15.95
CA ASP A 415 15.62 -5.35 17.10
C ASP A 415 14.54 -5.47 18.19
N ILE A 416 14.33 -6.69 18.67
CA ILE A 416 13.45 -7.06 19.78
C ILE A 416 14.22 -7.89 20.83
N GLY A 417 15.55 -7.77 20.84
CA GLY A 417 16.44 -8.53 21.71
C GLY A 417 16.94 -9.84 21.09
N GLY A 418 17.49 -10.70 21.95
CA GLY A 418 18.13 -11.96 21.57
C GLY A 418 19.66 -11.92 21.67
N ILE A 419 20.30 -12.99 21.19
CA ILE A 419 21.76 -13.19 21.31
C ILE A 419 22.59 -12.28 20.40
N THR A 420 22.04 -11.81 19.28
CA THR A 420 22.70 -10.88 18.37
C THR A 420 21.85 -9.62 18.15
N PRO A 421 22.49 -8.46 17.88
CA PRO A 421 21.79 -7.28 17.39
C PRO A 421 21.09 -7.54 16.04
N GLY A 422 19.96 -6.89 15.81
CA GLY A 422 19.20 -7.00 14.55
C GLY A 422 18.16 -8.13 14.53
N SER A 423 18.00 -8.86 15.65
CA SER A 423 17.04 -9.96 15.85
C SER A 423 16.97 -11.03 14.75
N MET A 424 18.08 -11.23 14.05
CA MET A 424 18.29 -12.30 13.07
C MET A 424 19.54 -13.14 13.44
N PRO A 425 19.58 -13.80 14.62
CA PRO A 425 20.74 -14.57 15.05
C PRO A 425 21.00 -15.78 14.15
N PRO A 426 22.14 -15.85 13.44
CA PRO A 426 22.42 -16.93 12.48
C PRO A 426 22.70 -18.28 13.15
N HIS A 427 22.92 -18.29 14.46
CA HIS A 427 23.29 -19.48 15.23
C HIS A 427 22.30 -19.77 16.37
N SER A 428 21.09 -19.20 16.33
CA SER A 428 20.05 -19.57 17.29
C SER A 428 19.65 -21.03 17.12
N THR A 429 19.36 -21.67 18.25
CA THR A 429 18.96 -23.07 18.37
C THR A 429 17.65 -23.21 19.14
N THR A 430 17.29 -22.19 19.94
CA THR A 430 16.01 -22.11 20.64
C THR A 430 15.35 -20.76 20.40
N LEU A 431 14.01 -20.72 20.44
CA LEU A 431 13.21 -19.53 20.18
C LEU A 431 13.59 -18.36 21.11
N GLN A 432 13.91 -18.67 22.37
CA GLN A 432 14.24 -17.63 23.36
C GLN A 432 15.56 -16.89 23.05
N GLN A 433 16.41 -17.45 22.18
CA GLN A 433 17.62 -16.78 21.71
C GLN A 433 17.33 -15.71 20.64
N GLU A 434 16.13 -15.70 20.07
CA GLU A 434 15.76 -14.87 18.92
C GLU A 434 15.12 -13.53 19.29
N GLY A 435 14.60 -13.38 20.51
CA GLY A 435 14.06 -12.11 20.98
C GLY A 435 12.79 -12.25 21.82
N ALA A 436 12.05 -11.14 21.92
CA ALA A 436 10.81 -11.08 22.69
C ALA A 436 9.69 -11.92 22.06
N VAL A 437 8.93 -12.61 22.92
CA VAL A 437 7.90 -13.57 22.49
C VAL A 437 6.53 -13.16 23.03
N PHE A 438 5.54 -13.10 22.14
CA PHE A 438 4.15 -12.76 22.39
C PHE A 438 3.25 -13.84 21.78
N LEU A 439 2.65 -14.70 22.62
CA LEU A 439 1.69 -15.71 22.18
C LEU A 439 0.28 -15.12 22.01
N SER A 440 -0.17 -14.39 23.02
CA SER A 440 -1.43 -13.63 23.03
C SER A 440 -1.29 -12.55 24.11
N PHE A 441 -1.20 -11.29 23.68
CA PHE A 441 -0.96 -10.16 24.58
C PHE A 441 -1.98 -9.04 24.29
N LYS A 442 -2.67 -8.52 25.30
CA LYS A 442 -3.55 -7.33 25.14
C LYS A 442 -2.67 -6.07 25.16
N LEU A 443 -2.28 -5.61 23.99
CA LEU A 443 -1.49 -4.38 23.80
C LEU A 443 -2.29 -3.13 24.20
N VAL A 444 -3.59 -3.15 23.90
CA VAL A 444 -4.56 -2.16 24.38
C VAL A 444 -5.70 -2.92 25.02
N GLN A 445 -6.09 -2.50 26.22
CA GLN A 445 -7.24 -3.07 26.94
C GLN A 445 -8.25 -1.96 27.20
N GLY A 446 -9.45 -2.09 26.65
CA GLY A 446 -10.51 -1.07 26.78
C GLY A 446 -10.05 0.34 26.37
N GLY A 447 -9.23 0.47 25.33
CA GLY A 447 -8.68 1.74 24.86
C GLY A 447 -7.41 2.25 25.59
N VAL A 448 -6.90 1.54 26.60
CA VAL A 448 -5.67 1.92 27.33
C VAL A 448 -4.48 1.10 26.87
N PHE A 449 -3.44 1.76 26.33
CA PHE A 449 -2.20 1.14 25.87
C PHE A 449 -1.34 0.65 27.05
N GLN A 450 -0.96 -0.62 27.04
CA GLN A 450 -0.28 -1.30 28.15
C GLN A 450 1.25 -1.15 28.10
N GLU A 451 1.73 0.10 28.18
CA GLU A 451 3.15 0.45 27.95
C GLU A 451 4.14 -0.24 28.89
N GLU A 452 3.85 -0.28 30.18
CA GLU A 452 4.72 -0.91 31.18
C GLU A 452 4.85 -2.41 30.92
N ALA A 453 3.72 -3.08 30.68
CA ALA A 453 3.68 -4.53 30.46
C ALA A 453 4.38 -4.93 29.15
N VAL A 454 4.17 -4.18 28.05
CA VAL A 454 4.85 -4.48 26.78
C VAL A 454 6.35 -4.16 26.87
N THR A 455 6.74 -3.14 27.64
CA THR A 455 8.14 -2.84 27.92
C THR A 455 8.83 -3.96 28.69
N GLU A 456 8.17 -4.51 29.71
CA GLU A 456 8.71 -5.67 30.43
C GLU A 456 8.89 -6.86 29.50
N ALA A 457 7.89 -7.17 28.66
CA ALA A 457 7.96 -8.27 27.70
C ALA A 457 9.09 -8.09 26.68
N LEU A 458 9.29 -6.88 26.14
CA LEU A 458 10.39 -6.55 25.22
C LEU A 458 11.77 -6.62 25.89
N ARG A 459 11.86 -6.44 27.21
CA ARG A 459 13.10 -6.56 27.99
C ARG A 459 13.34 -7.96 28.52
N ALA A 460 12.32 -8.82 28.57
CA ALA A 460 12.39 -10.17 29.11
C ALA A 460 13.52 -11.04 28.51
N PRO A 461 13.88 -10.94 27.21
CA PRO A 461 15.00 -11.71 26.67
C PRO A 461 16.32 -11.48 27.40
N GLY A 462 16.54 -10.30 27.99
CA GLY A 462 17.75 -9.99 28.76
C GLY A 462 17.88 -10.76 30.08
N LYS A 463 16.84 -11.49 30.50
CA LYS A 463 16.88 -12.40 31.66
C LYS A 463 17.53 -13.75 31.31
N ILE A 464 17.76 -14.04 30.02
CA ILE A 464 18.35 -15.29 29.54
C ILE A 464 19.87 -15.11 29.34
N PRO A 465 20.70 -16.07 29.80
CA PRO A 465 22.15 -15.99 29.63
C PRO A 465 22.56 -15.77 28.17
N GLY A 466 23.40 -14.77 27.92
CA GLY A 466 23.90 -14.43 26.59
C GLY A 466 22.93 -13.65 25.70
N CYS A 467 21.71 -13.40 26.16
CA CYS A 467 20.72 -12.59 25.45
C CYS A 467 20.68 -11.15 25.97
N SER A 468 20.26 -10.23 25.11
CA SER A 468 19.86 -8.88 25.50
C SER A 468 18.35 -8.75 25.38
N GLY A 469 17.73 -7.90 26.20
CA GLY A 469 16.43 -7.33 25.87
C GLY A 469 16.54 -6.46 24.62
N THR A 470 15.41 -5.93 24.12
CA THR A 470 15.45 -5.04 22.96
C THR A 470 16.47 -3.90 23.13
N ARG A 471 17.24 -3.66 22.07
CA ARG A 471 18.20 -2.56 21.97
C ARG A 471 17.54 -1.28 21.47
N ASN A 472 16.35 -1.40 20.86
CA ASN A 472 15.63 -0.30 20.19
C ASN A 472 14.25 -0.05 20.81
N LEU A 473 14.14 -0.08 22.16
CA LEU A 473 12.85 -0.01 22.87
C LEU A 473 11.97 1.17 22.43
N HIS A 474 12.57 2.35 22.25
CA HIS A 474 11.83 3.54 21.83
C HIS A 474 11.17 3.34 20.46
N ASP A 475 11.92 2.80 19.50
CA ASP A 475 11.42 2.48 18.17
C ASP A 475 10.34 1.38 18.24
N ASN A 476 10.55 0.34 19.05
CA ASN A 476 9.52 -0.70 19.22
C ASN A 476 8.20 -0.12 19.74
N LEU A 477 8.23 0.70 20.79
CA LEU A 477 7.03 1.31 21.37
C LEU A 477 6.36 2.28 20.40
N SER A 478 7.14 3.04 19.64
CA SER A 478 6.60 3.97 18.63
C SER A 478 5.94 3.21 17.47
N ASP A 479 6.60 2.19 16.94
CA ASP A 479 6.06 1.38 15.84
C ASP A 479 4.83 0.57 16.25
N LEU A 480 4.78 0.07 17.49
CA LEU A 480 3.57 -0.57 18.03
C LEU A 480 2.39 0.42 18.10
N ARG A 481 2.63 1.68 18.49
CA ARG A 481 1.60 2.73 18.45
C ARG A 481 1.19 3.07 17.01
N ALA A 482 2.13 3.08 16.08
CA ALA A 482 1.86 3.27 14.65
C ALA A 482 0.96 2.15 14.08
N GLN A 483 1.22 0.89 14.46
CA GLN A 483 0.38 -0.26 14.12
C GLN A 483 -1.04 -0.15 14.70
N VAL A 484 -1.18 0.25 15.97
CA VAL A 484 -2.48 0.54 16.59
C VAL A 484 -3.23 1.63 15.80
N ALA A 485 -2.56 2.72 15.43
CA ALA A 485 -3.15 3.82 14.66
C ALA A 485 -3.59 3.36 13.25
N ALA A 486 -2.79 2.53 12.59
CA ALA A 486 -3.14 1.93 11.29
C ALA A 486 -4.39 1.07 11.39
N ASN A 487 -4.49 0.21 12.40
CA ASN A 487 -5.69 -0.59 12.66
C ASN A 487 -6.90 0.27 12.98
N GLN A 488 -6.75 1.35 13.76
CA GLN A 488 -7.83 2.29 14.03
C GLN A 488 -8.39 2.93 12.75
N LYS A 489 -7.52 3.27 11.79
CA LYS A 489 -7.97 3.73 10.46
C LYS A 489 -8.75 2.65 9.72
N GLY A 490 -8.32 1.40 9.81
CA GLY A 490 -9.05 0.25 9.26
C GLY A 490 -10.47 0.13 9.83
N ILE A 491 -10.62 0.21 11.16
CA ILE A 491 -11.93 0.19 11.84
C ILE A 491 -12.85 1.29 11.31
N GLN A 492 -12.33 2.53 11.21
CA GLN A 492 -13.09 3.67 10.71
C GLN A 492 -13.60 3.40 9.29
N LEU A 493 -12.73 3.00 8.36
CA LEU A 493 -13.09 2.81 6.96
C LEU A 493 -14.05 1.62 6.76
N VAL A 494 -13.89 0.55 7.54
CA VAL A 494 -14.86 -0.56 7.57
C VAL A 494 -16.21 -0.08 8.08
N GLY A 495 -16.23 0.73 9.14
CA GLY A 495 -17.45 1.33 9.69
C GLY A 495 -18.16 2.25 8.71
N GLU A 496 -17.42 3.07 7.96
CA GLU A 496 -17.96 3.91 6.87
C GLU A 496 -18.58 3.05 5.76
N LEU A 497 -17.91 1.98 5.35
CA LEU A 497 -18.40 1.05 4.33
C LEU A 497 -19.69 0.34 4.78
N ILE A 498 -19.75 -0.11 6.04
CA ILE A 498 -20.95 -0.69 6.64
C ILE A 498 -22.06 0.35 6.76
N GLY A 499 -21.75 1.59 7.14
CA GLY A 499 -22.73 2.68 7.20
C GLY A 499 -23.36 3.00 5.85
N GLN A 500 -22.60 2.88 4.75
CA GLN A 500 -23.07 3.16 3.41
C GLN A 500 -23.93 2.04 2.81
N TYR A 501 -23.53 0.77 2.97
CA TYR A 501 -24.15 -0.36 2.27
C TYR A 501 -24.92 -1.33 3.19
N GLY A 502 -24.75 -1.23 4.50
CA GLY A 502 -25.29 -2.17 5.49
C GLY A 502 -24.40 -3.40 5.67
N LEU A 503 -24.40 -3.95 6.89
CA LEU A 503 -23.50 -5.04 7.29
C LEU A 503 -23.69 -6.31 6.43
N ASP A 504 -24.95 -6.70 6.19
CA ASP A 504 -25.29 -7.92 5.44
C ASP A 504 -24.76 -7.85 4.00
N VAL A 505 -24.85 -6.68 3.37
CA VAL A 505 -24.35 -6.46 2.00
C VAL A 505 -22.83 -6.54 1.96
N VAL A 506 -22.16 -5.83 2.88
CA VAL A 506 -20.68 -5.82 2.95
C VAL A 506 -20.13 -7.24 3.17
N GLN A 507 -20.72 -8.01 4.11
CA GLN A 507 -20.30 -9.40 4.37
C GLN A 507 -20.66 -10.35 3.23
N ALA A 508 -21.78 -10.14 2.53
CA ALA A 508 -22.11 -10.94 1.35
C ALA A 508 -21.08 -10.74 0.23
N TYR A 509 -20.71 -9.49 -0.09
CA TYR A 509 -19.70 -9.22 -1.12
C TYR A 509 -18.29 -9.68 -0.71
N MET A 510 -17.94 -9.62 0.57
CA MET A 510 -16.74 -10.29 1.09
C MET A 510 -16.75 -11.79 0.74
N GLY A 511 -17.86 -12.48 1.02
CA GLY A 511 -18.02 -13.90 0.70
C GLY A 511 -17.94 -14.18 -0.80
N HIS A 512 -18.57 -13.34 -1.63
CA HIS A 512 -18.52 -13.45 -3.09
C HIS A 512 -17.09 -13.28 -3.63
N ILE A 513 -16.30 -12.37 -3.07
CA ILE A 513 -14.90 -12.14 -3.45
C ILE A 513 -14.04 -13.37 -3.13
N GLN A 514 -14.25 -13.97 -1.95
CA GLN A 514 -13.55 -15.21 -1.56
C GLN A 514 -13.95 -16.38 -2.44
N ALA A 515 -15.25 -16.55 -2.73
CA ALA A 515 -15.73 -17.59 -3.64
C ALA A 515 -15.19 -17.43 -5.06
N ASN A 516 -15.04 -16.20 -5.56
CA ASN A 516 -14.43 -15.94 -6.87
C ASN A 516 -12.95 -16.34 -6.92
N ALA A 517 -12.18 -16.07 -5.86
CA ALA A 517 -10.79 -16.51 -5.76
C ALA A 517 -10.67 -18.04 -5.70
N GLU A 518 -11.57 -18.70 -4.96
CA GLU A 518 -11.68 -20.16 -4.95
C GLU A 518 -11.94 -20.73 -6.34
N LEU A 519 -12.92 -20.18 -7.07
CA LEU A 519 -13.23 -20.61 -8.44
C LEU A 519 -12.03 -20.47 -9.37
N ALA A 520 -11.30 -19.36 -9.28
CA ALA A 520 -10.10 -19.13 -10.09
C ALA A 520 -9.01 -20.19 -9.85
N VAL A 521 -8.77 -20.57 -8.60
CA VAL A 521 -7.81 -21.65 -8.27
C VAL A 521 -8.34 -23.01 -8.73
N ARG A 522 -9.63 -23.29 -8.56
CA ARG A 522 -10.25 -24.53 -9.07
C ARG A 522 -10.07 -24.68 -10.57
N ASP A 523 -10.30 -23.60 -11.32
CA ASP A 523 -10.15 -23.58 -12.77
C ASP A 523 -8.70 -23.74 -13.21
N MET A 524 -7.76 -23.11 -12.50
CA MET A 524 -6.32 -23.31 -12.72
C MET A 524 -5.93 -24.78 -12.53
N LEU A 525 -6.35 -25.42 -11.44
CA LEU A 525 -6.06 -26.84 -11.16
C LEU A 525 -6.66 -27.77 -12.22
N ARG A 526 -7.90 -27.49 -12.67
CA ARG A 526 -8.55 -28.24 -13.75
C ARG A 526 -7.80 -28.08 -15.07
N ALA A 527 -7.42 -26.86 -15.44
CA ALA A 527 -6.70 -26.57 -16.67
C ALA A 527 -5.34 -27.30 -16.69
N PHE A 528 -4.59 -27.20 -15.60
CA PHE A 528 -3.30 -27.90 -15.45
C PHE A 528 -3.47 -29.42 -15.53
N GLY A 529 -4.41 -30.00 -14.75
CA GLY A 529 -4.64 -31.44 -14.77
C GLY A 529 -5.15 -31.96 -16.13
N THR A 530 -6.03 -31.21 -16.81
CA THR A 530 -6.54 -31.56 -18.14
C THR A 530 -5.42 -31.57 -19.18
N SER A 531 -4.55 -30.56 -19.15
CA SER A 531 -3.36 -30.49 -20.02
C SER A 531 -2.43 -31.69 -19.80
N ARG A 532 -2.21 -32.11 -18.54
CA ARG A 532 -1.41 -33.30 -18.22
C ARG A 532 -2.06 -34.59 -18.73
N GLN A 533 -3.36 -34.76 -18.49
CA GLN A 533 -4.11 -35.92 -18.95
C GLN A 533 -4.07 -36.04 -20.48
N ALA A 534 -4.20 -34.92 -21.21
CA ALA A 534 -4.09 -34.87 -22.67
C ALA A 534 -2.69 -35.30 -23.17
N ARG A 535 -1.65 -35.12 -22.36
CA ARG A 535 -0.27 -35.56 -22.64
C ARG A 535 0.04 -36.97 -22.14
N GLY A 536 -0.93 -37.69 -21.59
CA GLY A 536 -0.73 -39.01 -20.98
C GLY A 536 0.09 -38.99 -19.68
N LEU A 537 0.18 -37.84 -19.02
CA LEU A 537 0.92 -37.66 -17.77
C LEU A 537 0.00 -37.85 -16.54
N PRO A 538 0.53 -38.31 -15.39
CA PRO A 538 -0.26 -38.50 -14.18
C PRO A 538 -0.76 -37.16 -13.60
N LEU A 539 -1.91 -37.21 -12.91
CA LEU A 539 -2.48 -36.09 -12.12
C LEU A 539 -1.79 -35.90 -10.76
N GLU A 540 -0.85 -36.77 -10.44
CA GLU A 540 0.10 -36.58 -9.35
C GLU A 540 1.39 -35.95 -9.90
N VAL A 541 1.86 -34.89 -9.23
CA VAL A 541 3.17 -34.29 -9.47
C VAL A 541 3.94 -34.23 -8.16
N SER A 542 5.28 -34.24 -8.25
CA SER A 542 6.12 -34.15 -7.07
C SER A 542 7.39 -33.36 -7.37
N ALA A 543 7.91 -32.69 -6.36
CA ALA A 543 9.21 -32.06 -6.39
C ALA A 543 9.90 -32.23 -5.04
N GLU A 544 11.23 -32.20 -5.08
CA GLU A 544 12.10 -32.29 -3.93
C GLU A 544 13.28 -31.36 -4.14
N ASP A 545 13.67 -30.69 -3.06
CA ASP A 545 14.90 -29.94 -2.98
C ASP A 545 15.48 -30.03 -1.57
N HIS A 546 16.70 -29.56 -1.36
CA HIS A 546 17.40 -29.69 -0.08
C HIS A 546 17.83 -28.32 0.45
N MET A 547 17.82 -28.21 1.77
CA MET A 547 18.52 -27.15 2.48
C MET A 547 20.03 -27.43 2.47
N ASP A 548 20.86 -26.42 2.80
CA ASP A 548 22.32 -26.54 2.77
C ASP A 548 22.88 -27.60 3.75
N ASP A 549 22.15 -27.91 4.83
CA ASP A 549 22.47 -28.96 5.78
C ASP A 549 22.06 -30.37 5.30
N GLY A 550 21.45 -30.47 4.11
CA GLY A 550 20.93 -31.70 3.53
C GLY A 550 19.51 -32.05 3.96
N SER A 551 18.82 -31.21 4.72
CA SER A 551 17.42 -31.44 5.11
C SER A 551 16.50 -31.38 3.86
N PRO A 552 15.73 -32.44 3.56
CA PRO A 552 14.89 -32.46 2.36
C PRO A 552 13.59 -31.67 2.57
N ILE A 553 13.19 -30.88 1.57
CA ILE A 553 11.85 -30.31 1.42
C ILE A 553 11.15 -31.05 0.28
N ARG A 554 10.11 -31.80 0.62
CA ARG A 554 9.38 -32.66 -0.33
C ARG A 554 7.95 -32.20 -0.48
N LEU A 555 7.46 -32.19 -1.70
CA LEU A 555 6.06 -31.96 -2.01
C LEU A 555 5.54 -33.00 -2.99
N ARG A 556 4.38 -33.56 -2.67
CA ARG A 556 3.53 -34.28 -3.60
C ARG A 556 2.20 -33.55 -3.75
N VAL A 557 1.76 -33.33 -4.97
CA VAL A 557 0.46 -32.71 -5.28
C VAL A 557 -0.41 -33.70 -6.02
N GLN A 558 -1.57 -34.04 -5.45
CA GLN A 558 -2.57 -34.89 -6.09
C GLN A 558 -3.78 -34.04 -6.51
N ILE A 559 -4.08 -34.02 -7.80
CA ILE A 559 -5.14 -33.19 -8.38
C ILE A 559 -6.41 -33.99 -8.62
N ASN A 560 -7.55 -33.45 -8.21
CA ASN A 560 -8.88 -33.97 -8.51
C ASN A 560 -9.59 -33.06 -9.52
N LEU A 561 -9.72 -33.54 -10.76
CA LEU A 561 -10.35 -32.79 -11.85
C LEU A 561 -11.85 -32.52 -11.62
N SER A 562 -12.58 -33.50 -11.08
CA SER A 562 -14.03 -33.37 -10.89
C SER A 562 -14.38 -32.24 -9.92
N GLN A 563 -13.59 -32.11 -8.84
CA GLN A 563 -13.79 -31.08 -7.83
C GLN A 563 -13.00 -29.80 -8.16
N GLY A 564 -11.96 -29.88 -9.00
CA GLY A 564 -10.98 -28.79 -9.13
C GLY A 564 -10.21 -28.55 -7.83
N SER A 565 -9.96 -29.60 -7.06
CA SER A 565 -9.25 -29.53 -5.77
C SER A 565 -7.90 -30.23 -5.85
N ALA A 566 -7.03 -29.96 -4.88
CA ALA A 566 -5.75 -30.64 -4.79
C ALA A 566 -5.33 -30.91 -3.34
N VAL A 567 -4.59 -32.01 -3.13
CA VAL A 567 -3.90 -32.30 -1.89
C VAL A 567 -2.43 -31.96 -2.07
N PHE A 568 -1.92 -31.02 -1.27
CA PHE A 568 -0.51 -30.68 -1.18
C PHE A 568 0.06 -31.37 0.06
N ASP A 569 0.82 -32.43 -0.17
CA ASP A 569 1.36 -33.30 0.87
C ASP A 569 2.87 -33.12 1.00
N PHE A 570 3.31 -32.57 2.13
CA PHE A 570 4.71 -32.37 2.47
C PHE A 570 5.32 -33.57 3.24
N SER A 571 4.63 -34.71 3.29
CA SER A 571 5.15 -35.94 3.89
C SER A 571 6.49 -36.36 3.28
N GLY A 572 7.44 -36.71 4.14
CA GLY A 572 8.81 -37.03 3.75
C GLY A 572 9.78 -35.84 3.79
N THR A 573 9.28 -34.64 4.07
CA THR A 573 10.11 -33.48 4.48
C THR A 573 10.86 -33.78 5.77
N GLY A 574 12.08 -33.25 5.91
CA GLY A 574 12.99 -33.53 7.02
C GLY A 574 12.44 -33.13 8.40
N PRO A 575 12.96 -33.73 9.49
CA PRO A 575 12.59 -33.37 10.85
C PRO A 575 12.99 -31.91 11.17
N GLU A 576 12.49 -31.37 12.29
CA GLU A 576 13.01 -30.13 12.85
C GLU A 576 14.54 -30.20 13.03
N VAL A 577 15.21 -29.08 12.85
CA VAL A 577 16.67 -28.97 12.91
C VAL A 577 17.11 -28.25 14.18
N PHE A 578 18.26 -28.64 14.72
CA PHE A 578 18.91 -27.93 15.82
C PHE A 578 19.62 -26.66 15.28
N GLY A 579 18.81 -25.65 14.98
CA GLY A 579 19.21 -24.42 14.34
C GLY A 579 17.99 -23.56 14.05
N ASN A 580 18.15 -22.52 13.24
CA ASN A 580 17.11 -21.50 13.01
C ASN A 580 16.38 -21.63 11.68
N LEU A 581 16.69 -22.65 10.87
CA LEU A 581 16.08 -22.87 9.56
C LEU A 581 14.68 -23.50 9.65
N ASN A 582 14.13 -23.70 10.85
CA ASN A 582 12.79 -24.21 11.01
C ASN A 582 11.76 -23.17 10.57
N ALA A 583 10.90 -23.51 9.61
CA ALA A 583 9.81 -22.67 9.15
C ALA A 583 8.51 -23.04 9.89
N PRO A 584 7.85 -22.09 10.56
CA PRO A 584 6.53 -22.34 11.14
C PRO A 584 5.51 -22.73 10.07
N ARG A 585 4.50 -23.52 10.44
CA ARG A 585 3.39 -23.94 9.55
C ARG A 585 2.79 -22.77 8.75
N ALA A 586 2.65 -21.62 9.41
CA ALA A 586 2.13 -20.38 8.83
C ALA A 586 2.89 -19.93 7.57
N ILE A 587 4.22 -20.15 7.53
CA ILE A 587 5.07 -19.82 6.39
C ILE A 587 4.79 -20.73 5.21
N THR A 588 4.61 -22.03 5.43
CA THR A 588 4.26 -22.97 4.36
C THR A 588 2.94 -22.59 3.71
N LEU A 589 1.94 -22.17 4.50
CA LEU A 589 0.67 -21.68 3.99
C LEU A 589 0.81 -20.37 3.19
N SER A 590 1.65 -19.45 3.66
CA SER A 590 1.99 -18.23 2.90
C SER A 590 2.69 -18.52 1.57
N ALA A 591 3.63 -19.46 1.55
CA ALA A 591 4.30 -19.88 0.32
C ALA A 591 3.30 -20.51 -0.67
N LEU A 592 2.38 -21.35 -0.18
CA LEU A 592 1.34 -21.96 -1.00
C LEU A 592 0.38 -20.93 -1.61
N ILE A 593 -0.17 -20.01 -0.80
CA ILE A 593 -1.12 -19.01 -1.30
C ILE A 593 -0.45 -18.09 -2.34
N TYR A 594 0.82 -17.72 -2.12
CA TYR A 594 1.64 -16.99 -3.09
C TYR A 594 1.80 -17.76 -4.40
N CYS A 595 2.23 -19.03 -4.34
CA CYS A 595 2.44 -19.84 -5.53
C CYS A 595 1.13 -20.04 -6.31
N LEU A 596 0.03 -20.35 -5.64
CA LEU A 596 -1.28 -20.52 -6.27
C LEU A 596 -1.72 -19.23 -6.98
N ARG A 597 -1.49 -18.07 -6.37
CA ARG A 597 -1.80 -16.78 -6.97
C ARG A 597 -1.00 -16.52 -8.24
N CYS A 598 0.28 -16.86 -8.24
CA CYS A 598 1.14 -16.76 -9.43
C CYS A 598 0.66 -17.71 -10.54
N LEU A 599 0.29 -18.95 -10.18
CA LEU A 599 -0.14 -19.99 -11.12
C LEU A 599 -1.51 -19.70 -11.77
N VAL A 600 -2.40 -18.97 -11.12
CA VAL A 600 -3.71 -18.60 -11.69
C VAL A 600 -3.57 -17.73 -12.95
N GLY A 601 -2.52 -16.91 -13.06
CA GLY A 601 -2.24 -16.12 -14.26
C GLY A 601 -3.30 -15.06 -14.62
N ARG A 602 -4.15 -14.65 -13.66
CA ARG A 602 -5.17 -13.60 -13.80
C ARG A 602 -5.11 -12.64 -12.62
N ASP A 603 -5.68 -11.45 -12.76
CA ASP A 603 -5.74 -10.51 -11.65
C ASP A 603 -6.89 -10.88 -10.68
N ILE A 604 -6.57 -11.63 -9.64
CA ILE A 604 -7.48 -11.96 -8.54
C ILE A 604 -6.95 -11.38 -7.22
N PRO A 605 -7.82 -10.95 -6.29
CA PRO A 605 -7.36 -10.55 -4.96
C PRO A 605 -6.75 -11.76 -4.23
N LEU A 606 -5.67 -11.52 -3.47
CA LEU A 606 -5.09 -12.56 -2.63
C LEU A 606 -5.88 -12.66 -1.32
N ASN A 607 -6.67 -13.71 -1.17
CA ASN A 607 -7.53 -13.92 -0.02
C ASN A 607 -7.68 -15.41 0.29
N GLN A 608 -8.39 -15.76 1.37
CA GLN A 608 -8.51 -17.15 1.82
C GLN A 608 -9.13 -18.11 0.80
N GLY A 609 -9.92 -17.58 -0.15
CA GLY A 609 -10.52 -18.37 -1.23
C GLY A 609 -9.48 -19.12 -2.06
N CYS A 610 -8.26 -18.58 -2.19
CA CYS A 610 -7.17 -19.25 -2.89
C CYS A 610 -6.78 -20.60 -2.25
N LEU A 611 -6.94 -20.75 -0.93
CA LEU A 611 -6.61 -21.97 -0.19
C LEU A 611 -7.82 -22.91 -0.01
N ALA A 612 -9.04 -22.41 -0.16
CA ALA A 612 -10.27 -23.20 0.02
C ALA A 612 -10.33 -24.52 -0.79
N PRO A 613 -9.85 -24.62 -2.05
CA PRO A 613 -9.88 -25.88 -2.79
C PRO A 613 -8.65 -26.77 -2.51
N VAL A 614 -7.77 -26.39 -1.59
CA VAL A 614 -6.48 -27.04 -1.34
C VAL A 614 -6.44 -27.63 0.07
N ARG A 615 -6.18 -28.94 0.16
CA ARG A 615 -5.88 -29.62 1.43
C ARG A 615 -4.37 -29.68 1.62
N VAL A 616 -3.86 -29.11 2.70
CA VAL A 616 -2.42 -29.10 3.01
C VAL A 616 -2.11 -30.09 4.13
N VAL A 617 -1.16 -30.99 3.89
CA VAL A 617 -0.63 -31.94 4.89
C VAL A 617 0.82 -31.57 5.17
N ILE A 618 1.11 -31.21 6.41
CA ILE A 618 2.46 -30.89 6.90
C ILE A 618 2.75 -31.82 8.08
N PRO A 619 3.83 -32.61 8.07
CA PRO A 619 4.16 -33.50 9.18
C PRO A 619 4.55 -32.70 10.44
N ARG A 620 3.93 -33.00 11.58
CA ARG A 620 4.32 -32.43 12.87
C ARG A 620 5.75 -32.81 13.24
N GLY A 621 6.51 -31.88 13.80
CA GLY A 621 7.92 -32.08 14.15
C GLY A 621 8.85 -32.11 12.94
N SER A 622 8.37 -31.66 11.76
CA SER A 622 9.21 -31.43 10.59
C SER A 622 9.80 -30.02 10.61
N ILE A 623 10.78 -29.76 9.75
CA ILE A 623 11.31 -28.41 9.53
C ILE A 623 10.23 -27.40 9.07
N LEU A 624 9.04 -27.86 8.65
CA LEU A 624 7.90 -27.02 8.24
C LEU A 624 6.76 -26.94 9.28
N ASP A 625 6.87 -27.67 10.39
CA ASP A 625 5.95 -27.60 11.54
C ASP A 625 6.73 -27.97 12.82
N PRO A 626 7.71 -27.14 13.22
CA PRO A 626 8.64 -27.44 14.29
C PRO A 626 8.00 -27.35 15.68
N SER A 627 8.73 -27.77 16.71
CA SER A 627 8.30 -27.59 18.10
C SER A 627 8.19 -26.11 18.49
N PRO A 628 7.33 -25.74 19.48
CA PRO A 628 7.15 -24.36 19.93
C PRO A 628 8.44 -23.68 20.42
N GLU A 629 9.42 -24.45 20.88
CA GLU A 629 10.68 -23.96 21.44
C GLU A 629 11.81 -23.84 20.39
N ALA A 630 11.60 -24.33 19.17
CA ALA A 630 12.60 -24.29 18.11
C ALA A 630 12.91 -22.85 17.67
N ALA A 631 14.17 -22.59 17.32
CA ALA A 631 14.57 -21.37 16.63
C ALA A 631 13.99 -21.36 15.19
N VAL A 632 13.44 -20.23 14.74
CA VAL A 632 12.69 -20.14 13.48
C VAL A 632 13.10 -19.00 12.56
N VAL A 633 13.98 -18.10 13.01
CA VAL A 633 14.23 -16.84 12.29
C VAL A 633 14.76 -17.05 10.87
N GLY A 634 15.61 -18.06 10.67
CA GLY A 634 16.12 -18.47 9.38
C GLY A 634 15.07 -19.14 8.48
N GLY A 635 14.06 -19.77 9.06
CA GLY A 635 12.98 -20.42 8.32
C GLY A 635 12.15 -19.44 7.48
N ASN A 636 11.98 -18.21 7.97
CA ASN A 636 11.27 -17.16 7.26
C ASN A 636 12.01 -16.65 6.01
N VAL A 637 13.34 -16.64 6.04
CA VAL A 637 14.17 -15.98 5.03
C VAL A 637 14.84 -16.96 4.07
N LEU A 638 15.06 -18.21 4.49
CA LEU A 638 15.68 -19.27 3.67
C LEU A 638 14.70 -20.38 3.33
N THR A 639 14.14 -21.06 4.33
CA THR A 639 13.31 -22.26 4.12
C THR A 639 12.03 -21.92 3.35
N SER A 640 11.44 -20.75 3.59
CA SER A 640 10.29 -20.24 2.82
C SER A 640 10.56 -20.18 1.32
N GLN A 641 11.75 -19.73 0.90
CA GLN A 641 12.17 -19.67 -0.51
C GLN A 641 12.26 -21.07 -1.10
N ARG A 642 12.84 -22.02 -0.35
CA ARG A 642 12.94 -23.42 -0.78
C ARG A 642 11.57 -24.06 -0.96
N VAL A 643 10.62 -23.75 -0.08
CA VAL A 643 9.22 -24.21 -0.20
C VAL A 643 8.59 -23.65 -1.48
N VAL A 644 8.77 -22.37 -1.78
CA VAL A 644 8.30 -21.74 -3.04
C VAL A 644 8.91 -22.44 -4.26
N ASP A 645 10.23 -22.64 -4.27
CA ASP A 645 10.93 -23.31 -5.37
C ASP A 645 10.38 -24.74 -5.60
N VAL A 646 10.18 -25.51 -4.53
CA VAL A 646 9.62 -26.86 -4.61
C VAL A 646 8.19 -26.86 -5.13
N ILE A 647 7.34 -25.92 -4.70
CA ILE A 647 5.96 -25.80 -5.21
C ILE A 647 5.98 -25.48 -6.70
N LEU A 648 6.68 -24.42 -7.12
CA LEU A 648 6.69 -23.99 -8.52
C LEU A 648 7.34 -25.05 -9.43
N ARG A 649 8.37 -25.76 -8.94
CA ARG A 649 8.99 -26.89 -9.63
C ARG A 649 8.03 -28.05 -9.83
N ALA A 650 7.17 -28.36 -8.85
CA ALA A 650 6.17 -29.44 -9.00
C ALA A 650 5.18 -29.15 -10.15
N PHE A 651 4.85 -27.87 -10.37
CA PHE A 651 4.03 -27.42 -11.50
C PHE A 651 4.83 -27.18 -12.79
N GLY A 652 6.16 -27.22 -12.74
CA GLY A 652 7.03 -26.90 -13.88
C GLY A 652 6.84 -25.47 -14.37
N ALA A 653 6.58 -24.52 -13.46
CA ALA A 653 6.17 -23.17 -13.79
C ALA A 653 7.34 -22.23 -14.13
N CYS A 654 8.45 -22.31 -13.38
CA CYS A 654 9.66 -21.54 -13.61
C CYS A 654 10.88 -22.26 -13.03
N ALA A 655 12.09 -21.78 -13.35
CA ALA A 655 13.29 -22.18 -12.64
C ALA A 655 13.30 -21.63 -11.20
N ALA A 656 14.11 -22.24 -10.33
CA ALA A 656 14.34 -21.70 -8.99
C ALA A 656 14.95 -20.30 -9.07
N SER A 657 14.55 -19.42 -8.16
CA SER A 657 15.18 -18.09 -8.01
C SER A 657 16.49 -18.23 -7.22
N GLN A 658 16.98 -17.14 -6.61
CA GLN A 658 18.16 -17.21 -5.74
C GLN A 658 18.05 -18.26 -4.61
N GLY A 659 16.83 -18.64 -4.20
CA GLY A 659 16.59 -19.73 -3.24
C GLY A 659 17.01 -19.42 -1.79
N CYS A 660 17.38 -18.16 -1.52
CA CYS A 660 17.78 -17.64 -0.20
C CYS A 660 17.65 -16.11 -0.21
N MET A 661 17.16 -15.53 0.89
CA MET A 661 17.26 -14.09 1.13
C MET A 661 18.57 -13.76 1.86
N ASN A 662 19.40 -12.92 1.24
CA ASN A 662 20.64 -12.44 1.86
C ASN A 662 20.31 -11.40 2.93
N ASN A 663 20.83 -11.60 4.15
CA ASN A 663 20.60 -10.75 5.31
C ASN A 663 21.92 -10.12 5.76
N VAL A 664 21.93 -8.81 6.03
CA VAL A 664 23.05 -8.11 6.67
C VAL A 664 22.58 -7.59 8.02
N THR A 665 23.28 -8.00 9.07
CA THR A 665 23.03 -7.59 10.45
C THR A 665 24.29 -6.99 11.05
N LEU A 666 24.19 -5.83 11.68
CA LEU A 666 25.29 -5.22 12.41
C LEU A 666 24.75 -4.47 13.63
N GLY A 667 25.57 -4.33 14.66
CA GLY A 667 25.16 -3.62 15.87
C GLY A 667 26.11 -3.83 17.05
N ASN A 668 25.70 -3.32 18.20
CA ASN A 668 26.44 -3.38 19.46
C ASN A 668 25.45 -3.49 20.65
N ALA A 669 25.90 -3.15 21.87
CA ALA A 669 25.05 -3.20 23.06
C ALA A 669 23.87 -2.21 23.06
N HIS A 670 23.91 -1.19 22.21
CA HIS A 670 22.97 -0.07 22.19
C HIS A 670 22.25 0.12 20.85
N MET A 671 22.64 -0.61 19.80
CA MET A 671 21.99 -0.53 18.49
C MET A 671 21.94 -1.90 17.82
N GLY A 672 20.86 -2.15 17.09
CA GLY A 672 20.76 -3.25 16.13
C GLY A 672 20.26 -2.72 14.78
N TYR A 673 20.88 -3.19 13.70
CA TYR A 673 20.51 -2.91 12.32
C TYR A 673 20.31 -4.21 11.55
N TYR A 674 19.30 -4.22 10.68
CA TYR A 674 18.97 -5.35 9.82
C TYR A 674 18.52 -4.88 8.44
N GLU A 675 19.16 -5.41 7.41
CA GLU A 675 18.74 -5.27 6.02
C GLU A 675 18.71 -6.60 5.24
N THR A 676 17.91 -6.61 4.18
CA THR A 676 17.84 -7.69 3.19
C THR A 676 18.35 -7.18 1.87
N VAL A 677 19.14 -8.01 1.20
CA VAL A 677 19.75 -7.69 -0.10
C VAL A 677 19.03 -8.48 -1.18
N ALA A 678 18.55 -7.77 -2.21
CA ALA A 678 17.86 -8.38 -3.33
C ALA A 678 18.77 -9.30 -4.15
N GLY A 679 18.18 -10.27 -4.85
CA GLY A 679 18.90 -11.00 -5.89
C GLY A 679 18.01 -11.50 -7.02
N GLY A 680 18.50 -12.52 -7.74
CA GLY A 680 17.97 -12.90 -9.04
C GLY A 680 16.65 -13.66 -8.99
N ALA A 681 15.79 -13.40 -9.99
CA ALA A 681 14.58 -14.18 -10.25
C ALA A 681 14.88 -15.37 -11.19
N GLY A 682 14.13 -16.46 -11.01
CA GLY A 682 14.17 -17.62 -11.90
C GLY A 682 13.72 -17.28 -13.33
N ALA A 683 14.31 -17.98 -14.30
CA ALA A 683 13.99 -17.83 -15.73
C ALA A 683 12.65 -18.46 -16.12
#